data_AF-A0A2R8FBW2-F1
#
_entry.id   AF-A0A2R8FBW2-F1
#
_cell.length_a   1.000
_cell.length_b   1.000
_cell.length_c   1.000
_cell.angle_alpha   90.00
_cell.angle_beta   90.00
_cell.angle_gamma   90.00
#
_symmetry.space_group_name_H-M   'P 1'
#
loop_
_entity.id
_entity.type
_entity.pdbx_description
1 polymer ?
#
loop_
_entity_poly.entity_id
_entity_poly.type
_entity_poly.pdbx_seq_one_letter_code
_entity_poly.pdbx_strand_id
1 'polypeptide(L)'
;MKRPSKFPIYLSIAEKTNKLLSGIVIAFGVIALRLWYLAVVEHEQKLEEAYKPQIRMIPQYVERATICDRFGKALATNQLQYNVSIAYGAIRDLPARAWRLDKEGKKQLIPVRKHYIYCLSELLSQELHLDREIIEDAIHAKASVLGSVPYLLAANVSERTYLKLKMLSKDWPGLHVEAVVRRYYPQGSIASDILGYVGPISPEEYKRVTQELSRLRECIRAYEEGEDPKLPEGLGSIDQVRALLESMESNAYSLNALVGKMGVEAQWDSKLRGKIGKKTILVDRRGNFIQEMEGAILETPGTRLQLALSTELQAYADSLLLEYERTDSFRSAKSLKKQEKLPPLFPWIKGGAIIALDPNNGEVLAMASSPRYRNNDFVNVKVAEDSKGLRSSIYRWLENKEHIAEIYDRKVPLCRERRHPLTGLCYEEILPLTFDCFLDFLFPEHSIIKLQLKTQSFVGQAIEVQNSVNRLLALFSYQEGNIPSSAIFDAVFPDTEGHILIREVISVQQQKWIAECLDNYRVDIEEIKEELYQTLGSFSANYEKILYIDLLRLIIDPRRFSSTLPPDVYQLSLSQFAELQGRYVVVRAAFSSILQDVFNEVHFKLWRKTQFPEYLANKRKEEALRRQRYPTPYVDYLEEEKTKQYRAFCQEHLDEFLAYLFAQAPCKDGLQPYYDVLDLWINELDHGAHRALSWYESYVFLKERLSNLLQYLPSLFSTFREFSDLQRSLLGKYPTTILRNKVQIEQDLAAAFYPVYGYGYLRPHAYGQAATLGSIFKLVSAYSVLSQRILWGHSEDSGSPLTIIDKNSFGYRSTKPHVGFFKDGTPIPTFFRGGSLPGNDFLGRGFIDLVSALEMSSNPFFSLLVGECLADPEDLADAASLFGFGEKTGVGLPGEYAGRVPHDLAYNRSGLYAAAIGQHTLVVTPLQTAVMLASLVNGGIVYVPKLLLGEWEGETFCFQPPIKKRTIFMPDSVVETLKTGMRNVIWGQYGTARAIQSQFPPQLLQRVIGKTSTAESIMRVGLDREYGTMKMKDVWFAAIGFADQDLSIPTIVVVVYLRLGEFGRDAAPMAVKMIDMWEKIQKKENFLQR
;
A
#
# COMPACT_ATOMS: atom_id res chain seq x y z
N MET A 1 4.42 78.05 78.09
CA MET A 1 4.24 76.90 79.02
C MET A 1 4.66 75.63 78.31
N LYS A 2 5.60 74.86 78.90
CA LYS A 2 6.26 73.66 78.34
C LYS A 2 5.27 72.49 78.19
N ARG A 3 5.24 71.83 77.03
CA ARG A 3 4.59 70.51 76.80
C ARG A 3 5.68 69.42 76.77
N PRO A 4 5.54 68.31 77.53
CA PRO A 4 6.55 67.25 77.56
C PRO A 4 6.38 66.26 76.41
N SER A 5 7.53 65.80 75.91
CA SER A 5 7.71 64.75 74.91
C SER A 5 7.40 63.37 75.49
N LYS A 6 6.59 62.56 74.78
CA LYS A 6 6.48 61.11 75.00
C LYS A 6 7.30 60.40 73.93
N PHE A 7 8.38 59.73 74.34
CA PHE A 7 9.13 58.79 73.51
C PHE A 7 8.33 57.48 73.35
N PRO A 8 8.34 56.83 72.16
CA PRO A 8 7.76 55.51 71.99
C PRO A 8 8.69 54.43 72.57
N ILE A 9 8.12 53.47 73.30
CA ILE A 9 8.82 52.32 73.89
C ILE A 9 9.21 51.35 72.77
N TYR A 10 10.48 51.28 72.41
CA TYR A 10 11.00 50.26 71.50
C TYR A 10 11.17 48.93 72.26
N LEU A 11 10.33 47.94 71.94
CA LEU A 11 10.47 46.56 72.43
C LEU A 11 11.83 45.98 72.01
N SER A 12 12.51 45.29 72.93
CA SER A 12 13.81 44.66 72.68
C SER A 12 13.70 43.55 71.61
N ILE A 13 14.79 43.24 70.91
CA ILE A 13 14.78 42.20 69.84
C ILE A 13 14.27 40.87 70.41
N ALA A 14 14.70 40.49 71.62
CA ALA A 14 14.28 39.27 72.31
C ALA A 14 12.76 39.22 72.61
N GLU A 15 12.16 40.35 72.98
CA GLU A 15 10.70 40.43 73.22
C GLU A 15 9.90 40.36 71.92
N LYS A 16 10.42 40.91 70.81
CA LYS A 16 9.80 40.78 69.49
C LYS A 16 9.84 39.34 68.97
N THR A 17 10.98 38.65 69.09
CA THR A 17 11.07 37.22 68.72
C THR A 17 10.19 36.35 69.61
N ASN A 18 10.11 36.60 70.91
CA ASN A 18 9.23 35.83 71.80
C ASN A 18 7.75 36.05 71.48
N LYS A 19 7.31 37.28 71.14
CA LYS A 19 5.93 37.53 70.69
C LYS A 19 5.63 36.88 69.34
N LEU A 20 6.59 36.88 68.42
CA LEU A 20 6.44 36.21 67.12
C LEU A 20 6.39 34.68 67.27
N LEU A 21 7.27 34.11 68.10
CA LEU A 21 7.28 32.68 68.44
C LEU A 21 5.98 32.26 69.12
N SER A 22 5.48 33.08 70.05
CA SER A 22 4.19 32.86 70.71
C SER A 22 3.04 32.92 69.71
N GLY A 23 3.06 33.86 68.76
CA GLY A 23 2.10 33.93 67.66
C GLY A 23 2.15 32.69 66.77
N ILE A 24 3.35 32.19 66.44
CA ILE A 24 3.55 30.96 65.66
C ILE A 24 3.05 29.73 66.43
N VAL A 25 3.36 29.60 67.73
CA VAL A 25 2.91 28.48 68.57
C VAL A 25 1.39 28.48 68.69
N ILE A 26 0.77 29.65 68.85
CA ILE A 26 -0.70 29.77 68.86
C ILE A 26 -1.27 29.36 67.50
N ALA A 27 -0.69 29.82 66.38
CA ALA A 27 -1.13 29.43 65.04
C ALA A 27 -1.02 27.92 64.82
N PHE A 28 0.10 27.29 65.20
CA PHE A 28 0.25 25.83 65.17
C PHE A 28 -0.72 25.12 66.12
N GLY A 29 -1.03 25.71 67.27
CA GLY A 29 -2.05 25.22 68.19
C GLY A 29 -3.44 25.21 67.55
N VAL A 30 -3.82 26.28 66.84
CA VAL A 30 -5.11 26.35 66.11
C VAL A 30 -5.15 25.32 64.98
N ILE A 31 -4.05 25.16 64.23
CA ILE A 31 -3.95 24.15 63.16
C ILE A 31 -4.03 22.73 63.74
N ALA A 32 -3.33 22.45 64.83
CA ALA A 32 -3.37 21.16 65.52
C ALA A 32 -4.75 20.85 66.08
N LEU A 33 -5.43 21.85 66.66
CA LEU A 33 -6.81 21.72 67.14
C LEU A 33 -7.77 21.46 65.98
N ARG A 34 -7.59 22.14 64.84
CA ARG A 34 -8.40 21.91 63.62
C ARG A 34 -8.14 20.53 63.02
N LEU A 35 -6.89 20.07 63.02
CA LEU A 35 -6.51 18.72 62.60
C LEU A 35 -7.12 17.67 63.52
N TRP A 36 -7.06 17.85 64.84
CA TRP A 36 -7.70 16.96 65.80
C TRP A 36 -9.22 16.92 65.60
N TYR A 37 -9.85 18.08 65.39
CA TYR A 37 -11.28 18.16 65.10
C TYR A 37 -11.65 17.38 63.83
N LEU A 38 -10.89 17.55 62.74
CA LEU A 38 -11.12 16.81 61.49
C LEU A 38 -10.82 15.30 61.61
N ALA A 39 -9.77 14.93 62.36
CA ALA A 39 -9.27 13.56 62.45
C ALA A 39 -9.94 12.70 63.52
N VAL A 40 -10.57 13.31 64.53
CA VAL A 40 -11.18 12.61 65.67
C VAL A 40 -12.67 12.90 65.76
N VAL A 41 -13.08 14.17 65.73
CA VAL A 41 -14.50 14.56 65.92
C VAL A 41 -15.31 14.30 64.65
N GLU A 42 -14.84 14.76 63.50
CA GLU A 42 -15.49 14.49 62.20
C GLU A 42 -15.04 13.16 61.58
N HIS A 43 -14.26 12.33 62.27
CA HIS A 43 -13.73 11.10 61.68
C HIS A 43 -14.85 10.22 61.14
N GLU A 44 -15.85 9.90 61.96
CA GLU A 44 -16.93 8.99 61.55
C GLU A 44 -17.73 9.57 60.39
N GLN A 45 -18.04 10.86 60.42
CA GLN A 45 -18.77 11.54 59.34
C GLN A 45 -17.96 11.58 58.04
N LYS A 46 -16.64 11.85 58.11
CA LYS A 46 -15.74 11.84 56.94
C LYS A 46 -15.49 10.43 56.43
N LEU A 47 -15.46 9.44 57.32
CA LEU A 47 -15.36 8.03 56.99
C LEU A 47 -16.63 7.59 56.25
N GLU A 48 -17.81 7.98 56.73
CA GLU A 48 -19.10 7.71 56.12
C GLU A 48 -19.26 8.44 54.77
N GLU A 49 -18.81 9.69 54.67
CA GLU A 49 -18.68 10.42 53.40
C GLU A 49 -17.72 9.72 52.42
N ALA A 50 -16.61 9.15 52.91
CA ALA A 50 -15.68 8.37 52.09
C ALA A 50 -16.23 6.99 51.70
N TYR A 51 -17.18 6.45 52.47
CA TYR A 51 -17.93 5.23 52.16
C TYR A 51 -19.07 5.47 51.18
N LYS A 52 -19.43 6.73 50.90
CA LYS A 52 -20.46 7.03 49.91
C LYS A 52 -20.04 6.49 48.55
N PRO A 53 -20.93 5.78 47.87
CA PRO A 53 -20.63 5.23 46.58
C PRO A 53 -20.38 6.34 45.56
N GLN A 54 -19.46 6.09 44.63
CA GLN A 54 -19.02 7.07 43.65
C GLN A 54 -19.79 6.90 42.35
N ILE A 55 -20.07 8.02 41.69
CA ILE A 55 -20.64 8.02 40.35
C ILE A 55 -19.50 7.89 39.34
N ARG A 56 -19.57 6.89 38.45
CA ARG A 56 -18.67 6.71 37.31
C ARG A 56 -19.46 6.70 36.01
N MET A 57 -18.94 7.39 35.01
CA MET A 57 -19.41 7.26 33.63
C MET A 57 -18.56 6.25 32.88
N ILE A 58 -19.18 5.26 32.26
CA ILE A 58 -18.52 4.25 31.42
C ILE A 58 -19.01 4.41 29.98
N PRO A 59 -18.10 4.42 28.98
CA PRO A 59 -18.51 4.43 27.58
C PRO A 59 -19.25 3.14 27.21
N GLN A 60 -20.40 3.28 26.56
CA GLN A 60 -21.18 2.19 25.99
C GLN A 60 -20.95 2.19 24.47
N TYR A 61 -20.13 1.24 24.02
CA TYR A 61 -19.78 1.11 22.61
C TYR A 61 -20.93 0.48 21.83
N VAL A 62 -21.13 0.96 20.60
CA VAL A 62 -22.04 0.31 19.66
C VAL A 62 -21.27 -0.49 18.64
N GLU A 63 -21.91 -1.55 18.17
CA GLU A 63 -21.40 -2.33 17.06
C GLU A 63 -21.41 -1.52 15.77
N ARG A 64 -20.37 -1.71 14.97
CA ARG A 64 -20.26 -1.07 13.66
C ARG A 64 -21.33 -1.62 12.72
N ALA A 65 -22.06 -0.76 12.03
CA ALA A 65 -23.16 -1.17 11.18
C ALA A 65 -22.71 -2.05 9.98
N THR A 66 -23.62 -2.89 9.52
CA THR A 66 -23.41 -3.77 8.36
C THR A 66 -23.44 -2.98 7.05
N ILE A 67 -22.62 -3.42 6.09
CA ILE A 67 -22.67 -2.94 4.70
C ILE A 67 -23.25 -4.05 3.84
N CYS A 68 -24.28 -3.73 3.06
CA CYS A 68 -24.94 -4.66 2.16
C CYS A 68 -24.83 -4.21 0.70
N ASP A 69 -24.94 -5.16 -0.22
CA ASP A 69 -25.11 -4.90 -1.64
C ASP A 69 -26.55 -4.44 -1.96
N ARG A 70 -26.83 -4.15 -3.22
CA ARG A 70 -28.15 -3.66 -3.66
C ARG A 70 -29.31 -4.61 -3.36
N PHE A 71 -29.04 -5.90 -3.19
CA PHE A 71 -30.03 -6.93 -2.92
C PHE A 71 -30.06 -7.34 -1.43
N GLY A 72 -29.36 -6.60 -0.56
CA GLY A 72 -29.30 -6.86 0.87
C GLY A 72 -28.27 -7.92 1.29
N LYS A 73 -27.48 -8.47 0.36
CA LYS A 73 -26.43 -9.44 0.66
C LYS A 73 -25.31 -8.75 1.44
N ALA A 74 -24.89 -9.36 2.54
CA ALA A 74 -23.86 -8.80 3.41
C ALA A 74 -22.47 -8.79 2.74
N LEU A 75 -21.86 -7.60 2.71
CA LEU A 75 -20.50 -7.34 2.20
C LEU A 75 -19.50 -7.10 3.34
N ALA A 76 -19.94 -6.47 4.43
CA ALA A 76 -19.17 -6.31 5.65
C ALA A 76 -20.09 -6.44 6.88
N THR A 77 -19.68 -7.29 7.81
CA THR A 77 -20.46 -7.69 9.00
C THR A 77 -19.58 -7.73 10.22
N ASN A 78 -20.18 -7.98 11.39
CA ASN A 78 -19.44 -8.23 12.60
C ASN A 78 -19.50 -9.72 12.93
N GLN A 79 -18.39 -10.27 13.40
CA GLN A 79 -18.28 -11.63 13.90
C GLN A 79 -17.87 -11.59 15.36
N LEU A 80 -18.42 -12.48 16.18
CA LEU A 80 -17.99 -12.64 17.57
C LEU A 80 -16.55 -13.14 17.64
N GLN A 81 -15.79 -12.53 18.54
CA GLN A 81 -14.41 -12.85 18.88
C GLN A 81 -14.32 -12.95 20.41
N TYR A 82 -13.83 -14.07 20.91
CA TYR A 82 -13.67 -14.28 22.34
C TYR A 82 -12.25 -13.92 22.78
N ASN A 83 -12.13 -13.02 23.75
CA ASN A 83 -10.86 -12.51 24.24
C ASN A 83 -10.66 -12.87 25.71
N VAL A 84 -9.42 -13.18 26.05
CA VAL A 84 -8.98 -13.45 27.43
C VAL A 84 -7.99 -12.36 27.82
N SER A 85 -8.25 -11.71 28.94
CA SER A 85 -7.51 -10.54 29.40
C SER A 85 -7.34 -10.55 30.92
N ILE A 86 -6.39 -9.76 31.42
CA ILE A 86 -6.11 -9.66 32.87
C ILE A 86 -6.13 -8.21 33.33
N ALA A 87 -6.90 -7.93 34.38
CA ALA A 87 -6.88 -6.65 35.09
C ALA A 87 -6.12 -6.80 36.42
N TYR A 88 -4.95 -6.16 36.51
CA TYR A 88 -4.10 -6.29 37.70
C TYR A 88 -4.69 -5.63 38.95
N GLY A 89 -5.65 -4.71 38.81
CA GLY A 89 -6.28 -3.99 39.90
C GLY A 89 -6.92 -4.92 40.93
N ALA A 90 -7.71 -5.90 40.48
CA ALA A 90 -8.32 -6.90 41.35
C ALA A 90 -7.27 -7.81 42.02
N ILE A 91 -6.17 -8.10 41.32
CA ILE A 91 -5.04 -8.86 41.86
C ILE A 91 -4.29 -8.05 42.93
N ARG A 92 -4.24 -6.72 42.78
CA ARG A 92 -3.60 -5.79 43.72
C ARG A 92 -4.31 -5.74 45.07
N ASP A 93 -5.60 -6.04 45.11
CA ASP A 93 -6.37 -6.07 46.36
C ASP A 93 -6.02 -7.27 47.24
N LEU A 94 -5.46 -8.33 46.65
CA LEU A 94 -4.91 -9.45 47.41
C LEU A 94 -3.71 -8.97 48.24
N PRO A 95 -3.59 -9.40 49.51
CA PRO A 95 -2.46 -9.02 50.34
C PRO A 95 -1.16 -9.49 49.68
N ALA A 96 -0.17 -8.60 49.62
CA ALA A 96 1.13 -8.98 49.05
C ALA A 96 1.75 -10.14 49.84
N ARG A 97 1.57 -10.14 51.17
CA ARG A 97 1.99 -11.19 52.09
C ARG A 97 0.94 -11.38 53.18
N ALA A 98 0.75 -12.62 53.63
CA ALA A 98 -0.12 -12.93 54.76
C ALA A 98 0.57 -13.91 55.72
N TRP A 99 0.26 -13.78 57.00
CA TRP A 99 0.73 -14.71 58.03
C TRP A 99 -0.09 -16.00 57.97
N ARG A 100 0.58 -17.15 57.86
CA ARG A 100 -0.04 -18.47 57.97
C ARG A 100 0.69 -19.27 59.05
N LEU A 101 -0.06 -20.01 59.85
CA LEU A 101 0.52 -20.94 60.82
C LEU A 101 0.88 -22.23 60.07
N ASP A 102 2.12 -22.67 60.23
CA ASP A 102 2.58 -23.96 59.72
C ASP A 102 1.97 -25.12 60.53
N LYS A 103 2.11 -26.38 60.07
CA LYS A 103 1.63 -27.59 60.76
C LYS A 103 2.17 -27.74 62.19
N GLU A 104 3.27 -27.04 62.50
CA GLU A 104 3.91 -26.99 63.81
C GLU A 104 3.57 -25.72 64.63
N GLY A 105 2.61 -24.89 64.18
CA GLY A 105 2.16 -23.70 64.90
C GLY A 105 3.04 -22.45 64.77
N LYS A 106 4.07 -22.47 63.91
CA LYS A 106 4.96 -21.32 63.67
C LYS A 106 4.36 -20.38 62.62
N LYS A 107 4.30 -19.07 62.92
CA LYS A 107 3.81 -18.04 61.98
C LYS A 107 4.86 -17.82 60.88
N GLN A 108 4.53 -18.19 59.64
CA GLN A 108 5.33 -17.88 58.45
C GLN A 108 4.62 -16.83 57.58
N LEU A 109 5.41 -15.95 56.97
CA LEU A 109 4.93 -14.88 56.09
C LEU A 109 4.95 -15.37 54.64
N ILE A 110 3.79 -15.69 54.08
CA ILE A 110 3.66 -16.29 52.74
C ILE A 110 3.31 -15.21 51.70
N PRO A 111 3.97 -15.18 50.53
CA PRO A 111 3.68 -14.22 49.46
C PRO A 111 2.41 -14.61 48.69
N VAL A 112 1.24 -14.29 49.24
CA VAL A 112 -0.08 -14.68 48.71
C VAL A 112 -0.28 -14.23 47.27
N ARG A 113 -0.05 -12.94 46.96
CA ARG A 113 -0.28 -12.40 45.61
C ARG A 113 0.62 -13.07 44.56
N LYS A 114 1.89 -13.31 44.89
CA LYS A 114 2.84 -13.96 43.96
C LYS A 114 2.40 -15.40 43.68
N HIS A 115 2.01 -16.14 44.73
CA HIS A 115 1.51 -17.50 44.58
C HIS A 115 0.21 -17.55 43.77
N TYR A 116 -0.70 -16.59 43.96
CA TYR A 116 -1.92 -16.47 43.17
C TYR A 116 -1.62 -16.27 41.67
N ILE A 117 -0.74 -15.32 41.33
CA ILE A 117 -0.36 -15.05 39.93
C ILE A 117 0.25 -16.30 39.30
N TYR A 118 1.08 -17.03 40.04
CA TYR A 118 1.65 -18.30 39.59
C TYR A 118 0.56 -19.32 39.22
N CYS A 119 -0.40 -19.59 40.12
CA CYS A 119 -1.47 -20.55 39.85
C CYS A 119 -2.40 -20.11 38.71
N LEU A 120 -2.70 -18.81 38.62
CA LEU A 120 -3.50 -18.26 37.52
C LEU A 120 -2.77 -18.43 36.18
N SER A 121 -1.47 -18.18 36.15
CA SER A 121 -0.65 -18.33 34.94
C SER A 121 -0.56 -19.80 34.51
N GLU A 122 -0.50 -20.75 35.46
CA GLU A 122 -0.51 -22.19 35.18
C GLU A 122 -1.85 -22.63 34.55
N LEU A 123 -2.97 -22.17 35.11
CA LEU A 123 -4.30 -22.43 34.56
C LEU A 123 -4.44 -21.87 33.14
N LEU A 124 -4.05 -20.61 32.93
CA LEU A 124 -4.13 -19.98 31.61
C LEU A 124 -3.17 -20.61 30.60
N SER A 125 -1.99 -21.04 31.03
CA SER A 125 -1.04 -21.76 30.20
C SER A 125 -1.63 -23.06 29.64
N GLN A 126 -2.35 -23.83 30.47
CA GLN A 126 -3.02 -25.07 30.03
C GLN A 126 -4.18 -24.82 29.07
N GLU A 127 -4.98 -23.77 29.30
CA GLU A 127 -6.18 -23.51 28.49
C GLU A 127 -5.89 -22.73 27.20
N LEU A 128 -4.84 -21.91 27.18
CA LEU A 128 -4.47 -21.06 26.05
C LEU A 128 -3.28 -21.63 25.27
N HIS A 129 -2.63 -22.68 25.76
CA HIS A 129 -1.40 -23.24 25.19
C HIS A 129 -0.27 -22.21 25.05
N LEU A 130 -0.21 -21.23 25.97
CA LEU A 130 0.83 -20.21 26.04
C LEU A 130 1.85 -20.55 27.14
N ASP A 131 3.08 -20.06 27.01
CA ASP A 131 4.10 -20.21 28.05
C ASP A 131 3.68 -19.47 29.34
N ARG A 132 3.71 -20.19 30.46
CA ARG A 132 3.40 -19.71 31.80
C ARG A 132 4.28 -18.52 32.19
N GLU A 133 5.59 -18.53 31.88
CA GLU A 133 6.50 -17.43 32.24
C GLU A 133 6.12 -16.14 31.50
N ILE A 134 5.72 -16.24 30.24
CA ILE A 134 5.26 -15.10 29.43
C ILE A 134 3.96 -14.53 30.00
N ILE A 135 3.02 -15.38 30.42
CA ILE A 135 1.77 -14.93 31.06
C ILE A 135 2.09 -14.23 32.39
N GLU A 136 2.91 -14.85 33.25
CA GLU A 136 3.30 -14.28 34.54
C GLU A 136 3.99 -12.91 34.37
N ASP A 137 4.88 -12.78 33.39
CA ASP A 137 5.53 -11.51 33.03
C ASP A 137 4.55 -10.48 32.48
N ALA A 138 3.62 -10.88 31.63
CA ALA A 138 2.60 -9.98 31.12
C ALA A 138 1.74 -9.41 32.26
N ILE A 139 1.41 -10.23 33.27
CA ILE A 139 0.68 -9.80 34.47
C ILE A 139 1.52 -8.82 35.30
N HIS A 140 2.78 -9.16 35.56
CA HIS A 140 3.65 -8.35 36.41
C HIS A 140 4.12 -7.05 35.76
N ALA A 141 4.28 -7.02 34.45
CA ALA A 141 4.75 -5.85 33.71
C ALA A 141 3.62 -5.07 33.06
N LYS A 142 2.94 -5.67 32.08
CA LYS A 142 2.05 -4.95 31.17
C LYS A 142 0.72 -4.65 31.84
N ALA A 143 0.10 -5.66 32.46
CA ALA A 143 -1.16 -5.48 33.17
C ALA A 143 -1.00 -4.59 34.41
N SER A 144 0.18 -4.57 35.05
CA SER A 144 0.41 -3.77 36.26
C SER A 144 0.59 -2.27 36.00
N VAL A 145 1.14 -1.86 34.84
CA VAL A 145 1.35 -0.45 34.47
C VAL A 145 0.04 0.32 34.51
N LEU A 146 -1.00 -0.26 33.92
CA LEU A 146 -2.36 0.27 33.95
C LEU A 146 -3.26 -0.76 34.64
N GLY A 147 -3.09 -0.96 35.95
CA GLY A 147 -3.81 -1.99 36.69
C GLY A 147 -5.35 -1.94 36.59
N SER A 148 -5.92 -0.80 36.26
CA SER A 148 -7.36 -0.65 36.02
C SER A 148 -7.82 -1.04 34.62
N VAL A 149 -6.92 -1.25 33.66
CA VAL A 149 -7.23 -1.58 32.26
C VAL A 149 -6.88 -3.05 32.01
N PRO A 150 -7.81 -3.87 31.51
CA PRO A 150 -7.53 -5.26 31.20
C PRO A 150 -6.51 -5.36 30.06
N TYR A 151 -5.44 -6.12 30.28
CA TYR A 151 -4.42 -6.43 29.28
C TYR A 151 -4.82 -7.69 28.51
N LEU A 152 -4.95 -7.60 27.18
CA LEU A 152 -5.28 -8.71 26.31
C LEU A 152 -4.14 -9.73 26.28
N LEU A 153 -4.41 -10.96 26.74
CA LEU A 153 -3.46 -12.08 26.68
C LEU A 153 -3.62 -12.89 25.40
N ALA A 154 -4.85 -13.30 25.12
CA ALA A 154 -5.18 -14.13 23.96
C ALA A 154 -6.48 -13.64 23.32
N ALA A 155 -6.50 -13.68 21.99
CA ALA A 155 -7.60 -13.20 21.19
C ALA A 155 -8.16 -14.34 20.32
N ASN A 156 -9.47 -14.30 20.05
CA ASN A 156 -10.16 -15.28 19.23
C ASN A 156 -10.02 -16.74 19.72
N VAL A 157 -10.13 -16.94 21.04
CA VAL A 157 -10.14 -18.29 21.62
C VAL A 157 -11.40 -19.05 21.22
N SER A 158 -11.36 -20.38 21.29
CA SER A 158 -12.53 -21.20 21.00
C SER A 158 -13.70 -20.87 21.94
N GLU A 159 -14.93 -20.97 21.46
CA GLU A 159 -16.14 -20.76 22.27
C GLU A 159 -16.14 -21.66 23.52
N ARG A 160 -15.66 -22.91 23.37
CA ARG A 160 -15.50 -23.85 24.48
C ARG A 160 -14.56 -23.31 25.55
N THR A 161 -13.38 -22.81 25.15
CA THR A 161 -12.39 -22.21 26.06
C THR A 161 -12.95 -20.96 26.72
N TYR A 162 -13.64 -20.11 25.96
CA TYR A 162 -14.33 -18.92 26.46
C TYR A 162 -15.32 -19.26 27.57
N LEU A 163 -16.25 -20.19 27.32
CA LEU A 163 -17.28 -20.56 28.29
C LEU A 163 -16.66 -21.15 29.58
N LYS A 164 -15.63 -21.99 29.43
CA LYS A 164 -14.92 -22.59 30.57
C LYS A 164 -14.22 -21.52 31.43
N LEU A 165 -13.44 -20.64 30.81
CA LEU A 165 -12.77 -19.56 31.53
C LEU A 165 -13.78 -18.54 32.10
N LYS A 166 -14.91 -18.32 31.43
CA LYS A 166 -15.98 -17.45 31.93
C LYS A 166 -16.59 -18.00 33.22
N MET A 167 -16.84 -19.31 33.31
CA MET A 167 -17.30 -19.96 34.55
C MET A 167 -16.27 -19.82 35.68
N LEU A 168 -14.98 -20.01 35.37
CA LEU A 168 -13.89 -19.90 36.34
C LEU A 168 -13.59 -18.47 36.76
N SER A 169 -13.93 -17.46 35.94
CA SER A 169 -13.61 -16.04 36.23
C SER A 169 -14.15 -15.53 37.58
N LYS A 170 -15.19 -16.17 38.13
CA LYS A 170 -15.72 -15.87 39.46
C LYS A 170 -14.74 -16.22 40.59
N ASP A 171 -13.99 -17.30 40.41
CA ASP A 171 -13.05 -17.83 41.41
C ASP A 171 -11.64 -17.24 41.25
N TRP A 172 -11.37 -16.59 40.11
CA TRP A 172 -10.07 -16.01 39.76
C TRP A 172 -10.14 -14.47 39.63
N PRO A 173 -9.98 -13.73 40.74
CA PRO A 173 -9.89 -12.26 40.73
C PRO A 173 -8.89 -11.72 39.69
N GLY A 174 -9.38 -10.85 38.79
CA GLY A 174 -8.57 -10.23 37.75
C GLY A 174 -8.53 -10.99 36.42
N LEU A 175 -9.14 -12.17 36.31
CA LEU A 175 -9.38 -12.83 35.04
C LEU A 175 -10.61 -12.22 34.35
N HIS A 176 -10.40 -11.61 33.17
CA HIS A 176 -11.46 -10.99 32.38
C HIS A 176 -11.62 -11.71 31.04
N VAL A 177 -12.79 -12.32 30.86
CA VAL A 177 -13.15 -13.01 29.63
C VAL A 177 -14.34 -12.29 28.99
N GLU A 178 -14.11 -11.78 27.79
CA GLU A 178 -15.03 -10.88 27.09
C GLU A 178 -15.34 -11.41 25.69
N ALA A 179 -16.61 -11.32 25.29
CA ALA A 179 -17.03 -11.51 23.91
C ALA A 179 -17.04 -10.13 23.25
N VAL A 180 -16.19 -9.94 22.26
CA VAL A 180 -16.03 -8.69 21.51
C VAL A 180 -16.41 -8.94 20.07
N VAL A 181 -16.98 -7.95 19.40
CA VAL A 181 -17.24 -8.04 17.97
C VAL A 181 -16.04 -7.55 17.16
N ARG A 182 -15.70 -8.28 16.10
CA ARG A 182 -14.69 -7.88 15.12
C ARG A 182 -15.31 -7.72 13.75
N ARG A 183 -14.73 -6.85 12.92
CA ARG A 183 -15.17 -6.68 11.54
C ARG A 183 -14.81 -7.90 10.70
N TYR A 184 -15.71 -8.34 9.82
CA TYR A 184 -15.52 -9.50 8.96
C TYR A 184 -16.14 -9.27 7.57
N TYR A 185 -15.37 -9.62 6.53
CA TYR A 185 -15.76 -9.47 5.12
C TYR A 185 -16.06 -10.86 4.52
N PRO A 186 -17.34 -11.27 4.41
CA PRO A 186 -17.72 -12.62 3.99
C PRO A 186 -17.43 -12.94 2.52
N GLN A 187 -17.34 -11.93 1.64
CA GLN A 187 -17.08 -12.14 0.21
C GLN A 187 -15.59 -12.24 -0.14
N GLY A 188 -14.69 -12.27 0.85
CA GLY A 188 -13.25 -12.44 0.63
C GLY A 188 -12.61 -11.24 -0.05
N SER A 189 -12.06 -11.44 -1.25
CA SER A 189 -11.39 -10.41 -2.07
C SER A 189 -12.34 -9.67 -3.03
N ILE A 190 -13.60 -10.07 -3.13
CA ILE A 190 -14.59 -9.40 -4.00
C ILE A 190 -14.85 -7.99 -3.46
N ALA A 191 -14.78 -6.98 -4.33
CA ALA A 191 -14.96 -5.58 -4.00
C ALA A 191 -13.99 -5.06 -2.91
N SER A 192 -12.80 -5.66 -2.80
CA SER A 192 -11.84 -5.33 -1.74
C SER A 192 -11.46 -3.85 -1.74
N ASP A 193 -11.20 -3.31 -2.92
CA ASP A 193 -10.86 -1.92 -3.20
C ASP A 193 -12.00 -0.94 -2.93
N ILE A 194 -13.23 -1.32 -3.28
CA ILE A 194 -14.43 -0.52 -3.02
C ILE A 194 -14.71 -0.45 -1.52
N LEU A 195 -14.78 -1.61 -0.84
CA LEU A 195 -15.14 -1.69 0.57
C LEU A 195 -14.04 -1.07 1.45
N GLY A 196 -12.78 -1.36 1.14
CA GLY A 196 -11.65 -1.05 2.01
C GLY A 196 -11.69 -1.82 3.33
N TYR A 197 -10.77 -1.50 4.23
CA TYR A 197 -10.61 -2.24 5.49
C TYR A 197 -10.65 -1.30 6.69
N VAL A 198 -10.84 -1.90 7.87
CA VAL A 198 -10.73 -1.20 9.16
C VAL A 198 -9.39 -1.53 9.79
N GLY A 199 -8.79 -0.55 10.46
CA GLY A 199 -7.54 -0.71 11.19
C GLY A 199 -7.49 0.20 12.41
N PRO A 200 -6.51 0.01 13.31
CA PRO A 200 -6.34 0.91 14.45
C PRO A 200 -6.08 2.35 13.99
N ILE A 201 -6.58 3.33 14.73
CA ILE A 201 -6.23 4.74 14.51
C ILE A 201 -4.71 4.93 14.57
N SER A 202 -4.13 5.70 13.63
CA SER A 202 -2.70 5.94 13.67
C SER A 202 -2.35 6.94 14.79
N PRO A 203 -1.18 6.85 15.42
CA PRO A 203 -0.78 7.82 16.45
C PRO A 203 -0.75 9.26 15.93
N GLU A 204 -0.41 9.45 14.66
CA GLU A 204 -0.40 10.76 14.01
C GLU A 204 -1.82 11.31 13.80
N GLU A 205 -2.73 10.46 13.33
CA GLU A 205 -4.14 10.81 13.15
C GLU A 205 -4.79 11.18 14.49
N TYR A 206 -4.55 10.39 15.54
CA TYR A 206 -5.01 10.70 16.89
C TYR A 206 -4.46 12.04 17.41
N LYS A 207 -3.16 12.31 17.19
CA LYS A 207 -2.53 13.58 17.58
C LYS A 207 -3.17 14.76 16.85
N ARG A 208 -3.39 14.66 15.53
CA ARG A 208 -4.04 15.71 14.74
C ARG A 208 -5.45 16.01 15.26
N VAL A 209 -6.27 14.98 15.49
CA VAL A 209 -7.64 15.14 16.02
C VAL A 209 -7.61 15.79 17.40
N THR A 210 -6.69 15.37 18.28
CA THR A 210 -6.58 15.94 19.64
C THR A 210 -6.12 17.40 19.61
N GLN A 211 -5.17 17.74 18.74
CA GLN A 211 -4.69 19.11 18.55
C GLN A 211 -5.81 20.01 18.03
N GLU A 212 -6.59 19.54 17.06
CA GLU A 212 -7.72 20.30 16.53
C GLU A 212 -8.80 20.53 17.60
N LEU A 213 -9.16 19.51 18.38
CA LEU A 213 -10.05 19.65 19.53
C LEU A 213 -9.53 20.68 20.55
N SER A 214 -8.23 20.67 20.85
CA SER A 214 -7.66 21.67 21.76
C SER A 214 -7.72 23.09 21.20
N ARG A 215 -7.49 23.25 19.89
CA ARG A 215 -7.55 24.55 19.21
C ARG A 215 -8.97 25.12 19.20
N LEU A 216 -9.98 24.28 18.95
CA LEU A 216 -11.39 24.69 18.99
C LEU A 216 -11.83 25.10 20.40
N ARG A 217 -11.40 24.34 21.43
CA ARG A 217 -11.66 24.68 22.84
C ARG A 217 -11.00 26.00 23.24
N GLU A 218 -9.76 26.23 22.80
CA GLU A 218 -9.02 27.47 23.06
C GLU A 218 -9.68 28.66 22.35
N CYS A 219 -10.17 28.49 21.13
CA CYS A 219 -10.94 29.51 20.41
C CYS A 219 -12.21 29.92 21.16
N ILE A 220 -13.00 28.96 21.65
CA ILE A 220 -14.21 29.23 22.44
C ILE A 220 -13.85 29.91 23.77
N ARG A 221 -12.80 29.42 24.43
CA ARG A 221 -12.34 30.00 25.69
C ARG A 221 -11.89 31.45 25.54
N ALA A 222 -11.08 31.75 24.52
CA ALA A 222 -10.61 33.10 24.25
C ALA A 222 -11.78 34.06 23.98
N TYR A 223 -12.79 33.61 23.21
CA TYR A 223 -14.03 34.37 23.02
C TYR A 223 -14.79 34.61 24.33
N GLU A 224 -14.91 33.59 25.19
CA GLU A 224 -15.58 33.69 26.50
C GLU A 224 -14.81 34.58 27.49
N GLU A 225 -13.49 34.67 27.37
CA GLU A 225 -12.62 35.57 28.13
C GLU A 225 -12.62 37.01 27.56
N GLY A 226 -13.36 37.27 26.48
CA GLY A 226 -13.51 38.59 25.87
C GLY A 226 -12.38 38.98 24.89
N GLU A 227 -11.54 38.03 24.51
CA GLU A 227 -10.55 38.19 23.43
C GLU A 227 -11.22 38.01 22.05
N ASP A 228 -10.59 38.49 20.98
CA ASP A 228 -11.05 38.29 19.59
C ASP A 228 -10.23 37.16 18.93
N PRO A 229 -10.66 35.89 19.05
CA PRO A 229 -9.87 34.76 18.58
C PRO A 229 -9.91 34.65 17.06
N LYS A 230 -8.77 34.28 16.47
CA LYS A 230 -8.70 33.96 15.04
C LYS A 230 -9.49 32.67 14.75
N LEU A 231 -10.64 32.82 14.09
CA LEU A 231 -11.49 31.70 13.69
C LEU A 231 -10.75 30.73 12.74
N PRO A 232 -11.03 29.42 12.81
CA PRO A 232 -10.54 28.45 11.84
C PRO A 232 -10.97 28.79 10.41
N GLU A 233 -10.16 28.41 9.43
CA GLU A 233 -10.44 28.68 8.01
C GLU A 233 -11.80 28.07 7.60
N GLY A 234 -12.67 28.91 7.02
CA GLY A 234 -14.00 28.49 6.56
C GLY A 234 -15.13 28.61 7.59
N LEU A 235 -14.85 29.02 8.83
CA LEU A 235 -15.89 29.29 9.85
C LEU A 235 -16.05 30.79 10.08
N GLY A 236 -17.29 31.27 10.03
CA GLY A 236 -17.63 32.69 10.13
C GLY A 236 -18.20 33.12 11.49
N SER A 237 -18.43 32.19 12.42
CA SER A 237 -19.01 32.49 13.73
C SER A 237 -18.57 31.51 14.81
N ILE A 238 -18.60 31.96 16.08
CA ILE A 238 -18.27 31.12 17.23
C ILE A 238 -19.28 29.98 17.45
N ASP A 239 -20.53 30.17 17.05
CA ASP A 239 -21.55 29.11 17.14
C ASP A 239 -21.25 27.97 16.18
N GLN A 240 -20.70 28.26 15.00
CA GLN A 240 -20.19 27.23 14.09
C GLN A 240 -18.98 26.50 14.70
N VAL A 241 -18.11 27.20 15.43
CA VAL A 241 -16.99 26.59 16.18
C VAL A 241 -17.51 25.68 17.29
N ARG A 242 -18.54 26.10 18.05
CA ARG A 242 -19.19 25.26 19.08
C ARG A 242 -19.82 24.01 18.47
N ALA A 243 -20.58 24.16 17.39
CA ALA A 243 -21.19 23.04 16.69
C ALA A 243 -20.15 22.06 16.13
N LEU A 244 -19.04 22.58 15.59
CA LEU A 244 -17.92 21.75 15.13
C LEU A 244 -17.24 21.03 16.30
N LEU A 245 -16.98 21.72 17.42
CA LEU A 245 -16.40 21.11 18.61
C LEU A 245 -17.28 19.96 19.11
N GLU A 246 -18.58 20.20 19.27
CA GLU A 246 -19.54 19.19 19.73
C GLU A 246 -19.60 17.99 18.78
N SER A 247 -19.61 18.25 17.47
CA SER A 247 -19.52 17.20 16.44
C SER A 247 -18.23 16.39 16.55
N MET A 248 -17.08 17.05 16.66
CA MET A 248 -15.78 16.37 16.76
C MET A 248 -15.61 15.61 18.08
N GLU A 249 -16.12 16.13 19.19
CA GLU A 249 -16.11 15.45 20.49
C GLU A 249 -17.01 14.22 20.49
N SER A 250 -18.19 14.30 19.86
CA SER A 250 -19.09 13.16 19.72
C SER A 250 -18.51 12.05 18.83
N ASN A 251 -17.70 12.44 17.83
CA ASN A 251 -17.03 11.53 16.91
C ASN A 251 -15.60 11.15 17.35
N ALA A 252 -15.14 11.65 18.51
CA ALA A 252 -13.76 11.54 18.93
C ALA A 252 -13.35 10.07 19.07
N TYR A 253 -12.23 9.74 18.45
CA TYR A 253 -11.69 8.39 18.49
C TYR A 253 -11.14 8.08 19.87
N SER A 254 -11.45 6.88 20.37
CA SER A 254 -10.63 6.30 21.43
C SER A 254 -9.26 5.90 20.85
N LEU A 255 -8.21 5.90 21.68
CA LEU A 255 -6.88 5.45 21.29
C LEU A 255 -6.85 4.03 20.67
N ASN A 256 -7.84 3.20 21.02
CA ASN A 256 -7.98 1.83 20.53
C ASN A 256 -9.11 1.66 19.51
N ALA A 257 -9.68 2.76 19.00
CA ALA A 257 -10.77 2.69 18.04
C ALA A 257 -10.29 2.07 16.72
N LEU A 258 -11.13 1.20 16.16
CA LEU A 258 -11.02 0.75 14.78
C LEU A 258 -11.68 1.80 13.88
N VAL A 259 -10.91 2.25 12.89
CA VAL A 259 -11.30 3.31 11.95
C VAL A 259 -11.19 2.73 10.54
N GLY A 260 -12.16 3.02 9.69
CA GLY A 260 -12.05 2.73 8.27
C GLY A 260 -10.85 3.43 7.65
N LYS A 261 -9.97 2.68 7.00
CA LYS A 261 -8.71 3.20 6.41
C LYS A 261 -8.82 3.48 4.92
N MET A 262 -9.66 2.73 4.22
CA MET A 262 -9.87 2.87 2.78
C MET A 262 -11.33 2.62 2.42
N GLY A 263 -11.70 2.91 1.18
CA GLY A 263 -12.99 2.52 0.60
C GLY A 263 -14.21 3.12 1.29
N VAL A 264 -15.34 2.41 1.18
CA VAL A 264 -16.62 2.68 1.87
C VAL A 264 -16.43 2.75 3.39
N GLU A 265 -15.58 1.88 3.95
CA GLU A 265 -15.30 1.85 5.39
C GLU A 265 -14.73 3.19 5.89
N ALA A 266 -13.84 3.82 5.13
CA ALA A 266 -13.28 5.13 5.49
C ALA A 266 -14.23 6.30 5.18
N GLN A 267 -14.89 6.28 4.02
CA GLN A 267 -15.77 7.38 3.59
C GLN A 267 -16.94 7.60 4.55
N TRP A 268 -17.55 6.53 5.04
CA TRP A 268 -18.71 6.59 5.94
C TRP A 268 -18.39 6.06 7.34
N ASP A 269 -17.13 6.18 7.77
CA ASP A 269 -16.67 5.67 9.06
C ASP A 269 -17.49 6.18 10.25
N SER A 270 -17.84 7.48 10.25
CA SER A 270 -18.66 8.10 11.29
C SER A 270 -20.07 7.53 11.34
N LYS A 271 -20.72 7.32 10.19
CA LYS A 271 -22.07 6.74 10.08
C LYS A 271 -22.08 5.27 10.49
N LEU A 272 -21.07 4.51 10.02
CA LEU A 272 -20.95 3.09 10.31
C LEU A 272 -20.64 2.82 11.78
N ARG A 273 -19.82 3.65 12.43
CA ARG A 273 -19.48 3.49 13.84
C ARG A 273 -20.64 3.82 14.78
N GLY A 274 -21.48 4.80 14.43
CA GLY A 274 -22.45 5.36 15.35
C GLY A 274 -21.78 6.21 16.44
N LYS A 275 -22.56 6.63 17.44
CA LYS A 275 -22.08 7.44 18.57
C LYS A 275 -22.04 6.60 19.83
N ILE A 276 -20.93 6.72 20.54
CA ILE A 276 -20.68 6.02 21.81
C ILE A 276 -21.56 6.66 22.89
N GLY A 277 -22.37 5.85 23.56
CA GLY A 277 -23.16 6.28 24.72
C GLY A 277 -22.30 6.40 25.97
N LYS A 278 -22.83 7.01 27.02
CA LYS A 278 -22.21 7.02 28.35
C LYS A 278 -23.23 6.57 29.37
N LYS A 279 -22.93 5.48 30.05
CA LYS A 279 -23.73 4.93 31.13
C LYS A 279 -23.18 5.41 32.46
N THR A 280 -24.03 5.98 33.28
CA THR A 280 -23.67 6.46 34.62
C THR A 280 -23.97 5.35 35.62
N ILE A 281 -22.93 4.79 36.23
CA ILE A 281 -23.05 3.75 37.24
C ILE A 281 -22.60 4.26 38.60
N LEU A 282 -23.30 3.80 39.62
CA LEU A 282 -22.92 3.94 41.01
C LEU A 282 -22.00 2.76 41.37
N VAL A 283 -20.78 3.05 41.76
CA VAL A 283 -19.78 2.05 42.16
C VAL A 283 -19.46 2.15 43.65
N ASP A 284 -19.14 1.01 44.26
CA ASP A 284 -18.59 0.97 45.61
C ASP A 284 -17.16 1.53 45.64
N ARG A 285 -16.59 1.69 46.84
CA ARG A 285 -15.20 2.15 47.02
C ARG A 285 -14.14 1.25 46.35
N ARG A 286 -14.49 0.00 46.04
CA ARG A 286 -13.64 -0.99 45.35
C ARG A 286 -13.83 -0.94 43.82
N GLY A 287 -14.78 -0.14 43.33
CA GLY A 287 -15.13 -0.04 41.92
C GLY A 287 -16.14 -1.09 41.44
N ASN A 288 -16.72 -1.88 42.34
CA ASN A 288 -17.77 -2.84 42.00
C ASN A 288 -19.07 -2.09 41.69
N PHE A 289 -19.80 -2.57 40.69
CA PHE A 289 -21.10 -2.04 40.31
C PHE A 289 -22.12 -2.25 41.45
N ILE A 290 -22.81 -1.17 41.85
CA ILE A 290 -23.95 -1.22 42.79
C ILE A 290 -25.25 -1.09 42.01
N GLN A 291 -25.39 0.02 41.27
CA GLN A 291 -26.63 0.36 40.58
C GLN A 291 -26.35 1.27 39.38
N GLU A 292 -27.20 1.22 38.37
CA GLU A 292 -27.23 2.17 37.27
C GLU A 292 -28.06 3.41 37.64
N MET A 293 -27.55 4.60 37.32
CA MET A 293 -28.19 5.88 37.63
C MET A 293 -28.93 6.47 36.42
N GLU A 294 -29.97 7.25 36.68
CA GLU A 294 -30.67 8.03 35.67
C GLU A 294 -29.77 9.18 35.18
N GLY A 295 -29.71 9.39 33.85
CA GLY A 295 -28.81 10.36 33.20
C GLY A 295 -27.77 9.76 32.26
N ALA A 296 -28.05 8.60 31.65
CA ALA A 296 -27.21 8.04 30.59
C ALA A 296 -27.34 8.85 29.29
N ILE A 297 -26.21 9.15 28.65
CA ILE A 297 -26.22 9.61 27.26
C ILE A 297 -26.42 8.36 26.41
N LEU A 298 -27.58 8.25 25.78
CA LEU A 298 -27.91 7.10 24.95
C LEU A 298 -26.95 7.00 23.77
N GLU A 299 -26.46 5.79 23.53
CA GLU A 299 -25.74 5.46 22.32
C GLU A 299 -26.66 5.57 21.08
N THR A 300 -26.09 5.94 19.95
CA THR A 300 -26.80 5.85 18.67
C THR A 300 -26.12 4.78 17.83
N PRO A 301 -26.81 3.70 17.45
CA PRO A 301 -26.21 2.67 16.63
C PRO A 301 -25.76 3.23 15.28
N GLY A 302 -24.74 2.60 14.70
CA GLY A 302 -24.34 2.93 13.35
C GLY A 302 -25.47 2.67 12.36
N THR A 303 -25.48 3.44 11.29
CA THR A 303 -26.48 3.31 10.23
C THR A 303 -26.08 2.20 9.27
N ARG A 304 -26.96 1.21 9.04
CA ARG A 304 -26.72 0.17 8.03
C ARG A 304 -26.80 0.78 6.64
N LEU A 305 -25.78 0.50 5.83
CA LEU A 305 -25.63 1.06 4.49
C LEU A 305 -25.97 0.01 3.42
N GLN A 306 -26.74 0.41 2.42
CA GLN A 306 -27.00 -0.40 1.23
C GLN A 306 -26.31 0.23 0.03
N LEU A 307 -25.40 -0.50 -0.59
CA LEU A 307 -24.68 -0.04 -1.76
C LEU A 307 -25.51 -0.29 -3.02
N ALA A 308 -25.26 0.49 -4.08
CA ALA A 308 -25.79 0.26 -5.42
C ALA A 308 -25.14 -0.95 -6.12
N LEU A 309 -24.02 -1.42 -5.57
CA LEU A 309 -23.23 -2.53 -6.08
C LEU A 309 -24.04 -3.83 -6.16
N SER A 310 -23.90 -4.57 -7.26
CA SER A 310 -24.36 -5.96 -7.37
C SER A 310 -23.19 -6.91 -7.10
N THR A 311 -23.28 -7.73 -6.04
CA THR A 311 -22.22 -8.71 -5.74
C THR A 311 -22.00 -9.71 -6.88
N GLU A 312 -23.08 -10.13 -7.55
CA GLU A 312 -23.00 -11.09 -8.67
C GLU A 312 -22.31 -10.46 -9.88
N LEU A 313 -22.65 -9.22 -10.23
CA LEU A 313 -22.03 -8.50 -11.35
C LEU A 313 -20.56 -8.16 -11.05
N GLN A 314 -20.26 -7.73 -9.82
CA GLN A 314 -18.90 -7.45 -9.36
C GLN A 314 -18.01 -8.70 -9.41
N ALA A 315 -18.49 -9.82 -8.86
CA ALA A 315 -17.75 -11.07 -8.89
C ALA A 315 -17.51 -11.55 -10.34
N TYR A 316 -18.49 -11.34 -11.23
CA TYR A 316 -18.33 -11.65 -12.64
C TYR A 316 -17.25 -10.77 -13.29
N ALA A 317 -17.24 -9.47 -13.01
CA ALA A 317 -16.24 -8.52 -13.48
C ALA A 317 -14.81 -8.91 -13.05
N ASP A 318 -14.62 -9.19 -11.76
CA ASP A 318 -13.34 -9.71 -11.21
C ASP A 318 -12.90 -10.96 -12.00
N SER A 319 -13.85 -11.86 -12.26
CA SER A 319 -13.59 -13.12 -12.93
C SER A 319 -13.16 -12.96 -14.40
N LEU A 320 -13.66 -11.92 -15.08
CA LEU A 320 -13.26 -11.57 -16.45
C LEU A 320 -11.83 -10.98 -16.45
N LEU A 321 -11.49 -10.12 -15.50
CA LEU A 321 -10.13 -9.58 -15.37
C LEU A 321 -9.10 -10.70 -15.12
N LEU A 322 -9.41 -11.65 -14.25
CA LEU A 322 -8.55 -12.82 -14.00
C LEU A 322 -8.44 -13.77 -15.21
N GLU A 323 -9.48 -13.86 -16.04
CA GLU A 323 -9.42 -14.62 -17.29
C GLU A 323 -8.49 -13.93 -18.31
N TYR A 324 -8.50 -12.60 -18.37
CA TYR A 324 -7.64 -11.83 -19.26
C TYR A 324 -6.15 -11.99 -18.94
N GLU A 325 -5.79 -11.99 -17.65
CA GLU A 325 -4.40 -12.21 -17.18
C GLU A 325 -3.79 -13.53 -17.69
N ARG A 326 -4.60 -14.52 -18.09
CA ARG A 326 -4.11 -15.78 -18.69
C ARG A 326 -3.53 -15.63 -20.09
N THR A 327 -3.86 -14.54 -20.80
CA THR A 327 -3.37 -14.35 -22.17
C THR A 327 -1.92 -13.87 -22.09
N ASP A 328 -0.99 -14.81 -21.86
CA ASP A 328 0.44 -14.55 -21.71
C ASP A 328 1.09 -14.10 -23.04
N SER A 329 0.48 -14.43 -24.19
CA SER A 329 1.07 -14.16 -25.50
C SER A 329 0.54 -12.89 -26.15
N PHE A 330 1.48 -12.05 -26.57
CA PHE A 330 1.28 -11.07 -27.62
C PHE A 330 0.85 -11.79 -28.91
N ARG A 331 -0.29 -11.43 -29.50
CA ARG A 331 -1.00 -12.22 -30.53
C ARG A 331 -0.64 -11.82 -31.97
N SER A 332 0.13 -10.75 -32.18
CA SER A 332 0.48 -10.25 -33.53
C SER A 332 1.94 -10.51 -33.90
N ALA A 333 2.25 -10.78 -35.17
CA ALA A 333 3.63 -10.98 -35.65
C ALA A 333 4.57 -9.79 -35.36
N LYS A 334 4.04 -8.56 -35.34
CA LYS A 334 4.78 -7.35 -34.96
C LYS A 334 4.98 -7.26 -33.45
N SER A 335 4.06 -7.82 -32.67
CA SER A 335 4.16 -7.91 -31.22
C SER A 335 5.05 -9.07 -30.77
N LEU A 336 5.08 -10.20 -31.49
CA LEU A 336 6.02 -11.30 -31.28
C LEU A 336 7.48 -10.84 -31.47
N LYS A 337 7.77 -10.04 -32.50
CA LYS A 337 9.08 -9.37 -32.65
C LYS A 337 9.40 -8.34 -31.56
N LYS A 338 8.36 -7.75 -30.93
CA LYS A 338 8.56 -6.90 -29.75
C LYS A 338 8.79 -7.73 -28.49
N GLN A 339 8.26 -8.95 -28.42
CA GLN A 339 8.41 -9.86 -27.31
C GLN A 339 9.87 -10.32 -27.15
N GLU A 340 10.60 -10.52 -28.25
CA GLU A 340 12.06 -10.76 -28.24
C GLU A 340 12.85 -9.62 -27.56
N LYS A 341 12.30 -8.41 -27.56
CA LYS A 341 12.91 -7.21 -26.97
C LYS A 341 12.41 -6.90 -25.56
N LEU A 342 11.48 -7.68 -25.04
CA LEU A 342 10.96 -7.52 -23.68
C LEU A 342 11.67 -8.47 -22.73
N PRO A 343 11.85 -8.08 -21.46
CA PRO A 343 12.18 -9.05 -20.43
C PRO A 343 11.11 -10.16 -20.39
N PRO A 344 11.49 -11.44 -20.34
CA PRO A 344 10.56 -12.57 -20.42
C PRO A 344 9.41 -12.52 -19.41
N LEU A 345 9.68 -12.00 -18.20
CA LEU A 345 8.71 -11.92 -17.11
C LEU A 345 7.95 -10.60 -17.08
N PHE A 346 8.16 -9.70 -18.06
CA PHE A 346 7.48 -8.42 -18.14
C PHE A 346 6.24 -8.48 -19.06
N PRO A 347 5.07 -7.99 -18.60
CA PRO A 347 4.70 -7.73 -17.21
C PRO A 347 4.27 -9.01 -16.48
N TRP A 348 4.69 -9.17 -15.24
CA TRP A 348 4.26 -10.32 -14.43
C TRP A 348 2.78 -10.21 -14.02
N ILE A 349 2.29 -8.99 -13.78
CA ILE A 349 0.86 -8.67 -13.57
C ILE A 349 0.54 -7.48 -14.46
N LYS A 350 -0.45 -7.61 -15.34
CA LYS A 350 -0.84 -6.55 -16.29
C LYS A 350 -1.70 -5.49 -15.60
N GLY A 351 -2.67 -5.93 -14.80
CA GLY A 351 -3.62 -5.09 -14.10
C GLY A 351 -4.74 -4.57 -15.02
N GLY A 352 -5.81 -4.05 -14.43
CA GLY A 352 -6.95 -3.53 -15.19
C GLY A 352 -8.17 -3.20 -14.33
N ALA A 353 -9.20 -2.67 -14.96
CA ALA A 353 -10.46 -2.32 -14.31
C ALA A 353 -11.68 -2.54 -15.22
N ILE A 354 -12.83 -2.82 -14.60
CA ILE A 354 -14.14 -2.86 -15.26
C ILE A 354 -15.12 -2.06 -14.42
N ILE A 355 -15.80 -1.10 -15.06
CA ILE A 355 -16.81 -0.26 -14.43
C ILE A 355 -18.12 -0.49 -15.14
N ALA A 356 -19.17 -0.69 -14.37
CA ALA A 356 -20.54 -0.78 -14.82
C ALA A 356 -21.37 0.27 -14.06
N LEU A 357 -21.99 1.19 -14.78
CA LEU A 357 -22.73 2.32 -14.23
C LEU A 357 -24.09 2.43 -14.90
N ASP A 358 -25.14 2.71 -14.14
CA ASP A 358 -26.45 3.07 -14.69
C ASP A 358 -26.44 4.53 -15.15
N PRO A 359 -26.64 4.81 -16.45
CA PRO A 359 -26.53 6.16 -17.00
C PRO A 359 -27.63 7.12 -16.54
N ASN A 360 -28.77 6.60 -16.04
CA ASN A 360 -29.94 7.42 -15.74
C ASN A 360 -29.91 8.04 -14.35
N ASN A 361 -29.12 7.48 -13.43
CA ASN A 361 -29.05 7.89 -12.03
C ASN A 361 -27.60 7.96 -11.49
N GLY A 362 -26.61 7.50 -12.24
CA GLY A 362 -25.20 7.47 -11.82
C GLY A 362 -24.86 6.35 -10.83
N GLU A 363 -25.74 5.36 -10.62
CA GLU A 363 -25.48 4.24 -9.73
C GLU A 363 -24.34 3.35 -10.23
N VAL A 364 -23.38 3.07 -9.36
CA VAL A 364 -22.24 2.19 -9.67
C VAL A 364 -22.64 0.74 -9.36
N LEU A 365 -22.91 -0.03 -10.42
CA LEU A 365 -23.37 -1.42 -10.33
C LEU A 365 -22.22 -2.41 -10.11
N ALA A 366 -21.07 -2.14 -10.72
CA ALA A 366 -19.81 -2.85 -10.49
C ALA A 366 -18.62 -1.91 -10.75
N MET A 367 -17.54 -2.08 -10.00
CA MET A 367 -16.29 -1.33 -10.13
C MET A 367 -15.13 -2.24 -9.72
N ALA A 368 -14.73 -3.15 -10.60
CA ALA A 368 -13.68 -4.12 -10.34
C ALA A 368 -12.30 -3.57 -10.71
N SER A 369 -11.30 -3.88 -9.89
CA SER A 369 -9.87 -3.64 -10.16
C SER A 369 -9.07 -4.92 -9.99
N SER A 370 -8.06 -5.12 -10.84
CA SER A 370 -7.06 -6.19 -10.71
C SER A 370 -5.66 -5.56 -10.66
N PRO A 371 -4.77 -5.96 -9.74
CA PRO A 371 -4.90 -7.08 -8.81
C PRO A 371 -5.77 -6.77 -7.58
N ARG A 372 -6.30 -7.82 -6.94
CA ARG A 372 -7.15 -7.73 -5.72
C ARG A 372 -6.37 -8.07 -4.46
N TYR A 373 -6.87 -7.66 -3.30
CA TYR A 373 -6.31 -7.99 -1.98
C TYR A 373 -7.39 -8.51 -1.02
N ARG A 374 -7.00 -8.93 0.18
CA ARG A 374 -7.92 -9.49 1.19
C ARG A 374 -8.11 -8.54 2.38
N ASN A 375 -9.33 -8.04 2.56
CA ASN A 375 -9.66 -7.06 3.61
C ASN A 375 -9.52 -7.66 5.02
N ASN A 376 -9.82 -8.95 5.17
CA ASN A 376 -9.73 -9.67 6.45
C ASN A 376 -8.29 -9.73 7.00
N ASP A 377 -7.27 -9.66 6.14
CA ASP A 377 -5.88 -9.77 6.59
C ASP A 377 -5.50 -8.59 7.50
N PHE A 378 -5.98 -7.38 7.18
CA PHE A 378 -5.75 -6.17 7.97
C PHE A 378 -6.47 -6.15 9.33
N VAL A 379 -7.57 -6.91 9.47
CA VAL A 379 -8.31 -7.00 10.73
C VAL A 379 -7.63 -7.97 11.71
N ASN A 380 -7.03 -9.04 11.19
CA ASN A 380 -6.55 -10.17 12.00
C ASN A 380 -5.13 -10.01 12.57
N VAL A 381 -4.44 -8.89 12.32
CA VAL A 381 -3.00 -8.68 12.62
C VAL A 381 -2.62 -8.92 14.08
N LYS A 382 -3.49 -8.54 15.01
CA LYS A 382 -3.23 -8.67 16.46
C LYS A 382 -3.67 -10.02 17.05
N VAL A 383 -4.30 -10.88 16.24
CA VAL A 383 -5.09 -12.03 16.71
C VAL A 383 -4.50 -13.37 16.27
N ALA A 384 -3.70 -13.41 15.20
CA ALA A 384 -3.21 -14.66 14.63
C ALA A 384 -2.08 -15.32 15.45
N GLU A 385 -2.23 -16.62 15.75
CA GLU A 385 -1.17 -17.50 16.29
C GLU A 385 0.04 -17.55 15.34
N ASP A 386 -0.18 -17.61 14.02
CA ASP A 386 0.85 -17.41 12.99
C ASP A 386 0.90 -15.94 12.52
N SER A 387 1.42 -15.08 13.39
CA SER A 387 1.58 -13.66 13.09
C SER A 387 2.58 -13.37 11.97
N LYS A 388 3.48 -14.30 11.63
CA LYS A 388 4.53 -14.07 10.61
C LYS A 388 3.96 -14.18 9.19
N GLY A 389 3.19 -15.24 8.89
CA GLY A 389 2.58 -15.41 7.55
C GLY A 389 1.59 -14.30 7.21
N LEU A 390 0.77 -13.87 8.18
CA LEU A 390 -0.19 -12.79 7.99
C LEU A 390 0.49 -11.43 7.75
N ARG A 391 1.59 -11.15 8.47
CA ARG A 391 2.38 -9.92 8.28
C ARG A 391 2.98 -9.85 6.88
N SER A 392 3.54 -10.96 6.38
CA SER A 392 4.09 -11.00 5.02
C SER A 392 3.00 -10.76 3.96
N SER A 393 1.80 -11.32 4.15
CA SER A 393 0.66 -11.04 3.27
C SER A 393 0.30 -9.55 3.26
N ILE A 394 0.32 -8.88 4.41
CA ILE A 394 0.06 -7.44 4.50
C ILE A 394 1.16 -6.61 3.84
N TYR A 395 2.43 -6.99 4.01
CA TYR A 395 3.54 -6.35 3.30
C TYR A 395 3.38 -6.47 1.78
N ARG A 396 2.91 -7.63 1.29
CA ARG A 396 2.54 -7.81 -0.12
C ARG A 396 1.45 -6.84 -0.57
N TRP A 397 0.38 -6.68 0.21
CA TRP A 397 -0.71 -5.74 -0.14
C TRP A 397 -0.25 -4.28 -0.12
N LEU A 398 0.64 -3.92 0.82
CA LEU A 398 1.21 -2.57 0.94
C LEU A 398 2.29 -2.28 -0.11
N GLU A 399 2.87 -3.32 -0.72
CA GLU A 399 3.99 -3.24 -1.68
C GLU A 399 5.18 -2.46 -1.10
N ASN A 400 5.48 -2.67 0.18
CA ASN A 400 6.54 -1.96 0.89
C ASN A 400 7.94 -2.58 0.64
N LYS A 401 8.98 -1.90 1.13
CA LYS A 401 10.37 -2.35 0.98
C LYS A 401 10.62 -3.68 1.67
N GLU A 402 9.94 -3.95 2.77
CA GLU A 402 10.00 -5.21 3.51
C GLU A 402 9.53 -6.39 2.64
N HIS A 403 8.44 -6.23 1.88
CA HIS A 403 7.98 -7.26 0.95
C HIS A 403 9.01 -7.55 -0.14
N ILE A 404 9.57 -6.51 -0.74
CA ILE A 404 10.59 -6.65 -1.79
C ILE A 404 11.84 -7.36 -1.22
N ALA A 405 12.23 -7.04 0.01
CA ALA A 405 13.32 -7.70 0.71
C ALA A 405 13.04 -9.20 0.94
N GLU A 406 11.84 -9.55 1.40
CA GLU A 406 11.42 -10.95 1.60
C GLU A 406 11.46 -11.76 0.30
N ILE A 407 11.10 -11.14 -0.84
CA ILE A 407 11.18 -11.76 -2.16
C ILE A 407 12.64 -11.93 -2.61
N TYR A 408 13.45 -10.88 -2.50
CA TYR A 408 14.85 -10.91 -2.91
C TYR A 408 15.65 -11.95 -2.12
N ASP A 409 15.42 -12.02 -0.82
CA ASP A 409 16.01 -13.03 0.09
C ASP A 409 15.36 -14.42 -0.07
N ARG A 410 14.36 -14.57 -0.95
CA ARG A 410 13.62 -15.81 -1.24
C ARG A 410 12.90 -16.41 -0.03
N LYS A 411 12.67 -15.61 1.01
CA LYS A 411 11.86 -15.98 2.18
C LYS A 411 10.40 -16.19 1.76
N VAL A 412 9.94 -15.41 0.79
CA VAL A 412 8.60 -15.49 0.22
C VAL A 412 8.67 -15.40 -1.30
N PRO A 413 7.95 -16.25 -2.05
CA PRO A 413 7.96 -16.18 -3.50
C PRO A 413 7.07 -15.06 -4.05
N LEU A 414 7.31 -14.63 -5.29
CA LEU A 414 6.37 -13.77 -6.01
C LEU A 414 5.09 -14.56 -6.27
N CYS A 415 3.94 -13.94 -5.97
CA CYS A 415 2.64 -14.58 -6.12
C CYS A 415 1.71 -13.71 -6.97
N ARG A 416 0.95 -14.34 -7.87
CA ARG A 416 -0.17 -13.70 -8.57
C ARG A 416 -1.40 -14.60 -8.58
N GLU A 417 -2.58 -13.99 -8.53
CA GLU A 417 -3.83 -14.74 -8.58
C GLU A 417 -4.13 -15.16 -10.03
N ARG A 418 -4.40 -16.45 -10.23
CA ARG A 418 -4.88 -17.01 -11.50
C ARG A 418 -6.18 -17.75 -11.27
N ARG A 419 -7.00 -17.78 -12.31
CA ARG A 419 -8.17 -18.65 -12.33
C ARG A 419 -7.82 -19.92 -13.08
N HIS A 420 -8.26 -21.08 -12.64
CA HIS A 420 -8.12 -22.33 -13.39
C HIS A 420 -9.21 -22.43 -14.49
N PRO A 421 -8.87 -22.82 -15.74
CA PRO A 421 -9.81 -22.77 -16.87
C PRO A 421 -10.99 -23.74 -16.74
N LEU A 422 -10.74 -24.96 -16.27
CA LEU A 422 -11.77 -26.00 -16.20
C LEU A 422 -12.65 -25.91 -14.94
N THR A 423 -12.02 -25.74 -13.76
CA THR A 423 -12.74 -25.69 -12.47
C THR A 423 -13.31 -24.31 -12.15
N GLY A 424 -12.80 -23.24 -12.79
CA GLY A 424 -13.18 -21.87 -12.50
C GLY A 424 -12.70 -21.35 -11.13
N LEU A 425 -11.97 -22.17 -10.36
CA LEU A 425 -11.43 -21.82 -9.03
C LEU A 425 -10.21 -20.92 -9.17
N CYS A 426 -10.05 -19.98 -8.24
CA CYS A 426 -8.85 -19.14 -8.16
C CYS A 426 -7.75 -19.87 -7.38
N TYR A 427 -6.51 -19.77 -7.84
CA TYR A 427 -5.31 -20.27 -7.19
C TYR A 427 -4.20 -19.23 -7.29
N GLU A 428 -3.18 -19.33 -6.45
CA GLU A 428 -2.00 -18.47 -6.54
C GLU A 428 -0.90 -19.17 -7.35
N GLU A 429 -0.47 -18.53 -8.43
CA GLU A 429 0.74 -18.94 -9.14
C GLU A 429 1.95 -18.35 -8.42
N ILE A 430 2.93 -19.23 -8.17
CA ILE A 430 4.10 -18.96 -7.34
C ILE A 430 5.35 -18.95 -8.25
N LEU A 431 6.16 -17.90 -8.14
CA LEU A 431 7.43 -17.75 -8.83
C LEU A 431 8.55 -17.48 -7.81
N PRO A 432 9.42 -18.47 -7.53
CA PRO A 432 10.64 -18.23 -6.76
C PRO A 432 11.59 -17.31 -7.51
N LEU A 433 12.14 -16.28 -6.83
CA LEU A 433 13.08 -15.35 -7.46
C LEU A 433 14.50 -15.93 -7.51
N THR A 434 14.77 -16.80 -8.48
CA THR A 434 16.16 -17.21 -8.78
C THR A 434 16.93 -16.04 -9.39
N PHE A 435 18.27 -16.12 -9.43
CA PHE A 435 19.06 -15.07 -10.07
C PHE A 435 18.75 -14.95 -11.56
N ASP A 436 18.52 -16.07 -12.24
CA ASP A 436 18.08 -16.07 -13.64
C ASP A 436 16.71 -15.41 -13.79
N CYS A 437 15.73 -15.71 -12.91
CA CYS A 437 14.43 -15.04 -12.91
C CYS A 437 14.58 -13.53 -12.67
N PHE A 438 15.46 -13.12 -11.74
CA PHE A 438 15.76 -11.72 -11.50
C PHE A 438 16.29 -11.04 -12.77
N LEU A 439 17.20 -11.67 -13.51
CA LEU A 439 17.65 -11.15 -14.80
C LEU A 439 16.55 -11.14 -15.87
N ASP A 440 15.63 -12.11 -15.87
CA ASP A 440 14.49 -12.19 -16.78
C ASP A 440 13.43 -11.10 -16.53
N PHE A 441 13.46 -10.44 -15.37
CA PHE A 441 12.70 -9.21 -15.11
C PHE A 441 13.39 -7.96 -15.66
N LEU A 442 14.72 -7.94 -15.69
CA LEU A 442 15.51 -6.74 -15.99
C LEU A 442 15.90 -6.62 -17.45
N PHE A 443 16.10 -7.76 -18.13
CA PHE A 443 16.73 -7.84 -19.45
C PHE A 443 16.00 -8.78 -20.41
N PRO A 444 15.92 -8.41 -21.70
CA PRO A 444 15.51 -9.32 -22.77
C PRO A 444 16.46 -10.52 -22.93
N GLU A 445 16.02 -11.58 -23.60
CA GLU A 445 16.84 -12.78 -23.84
C GLU A 445 18.15 -12.51 -24.60
N HIS A 446 18.13 -11.54 -25.51
CA HIS A 446 19.28 -11.21 -26.36
C HIS A 446 20.20 -10.14 -25.76
N SER A 447 19.97 -9.68 -24.53
CA SER A 447 20.80 -8.65 -23.90
C SER A 447 22.22 -9.16 -23.67
N ILE A 448 23.23 -8.41 -24.14
CA ILE A 448 24.65 -8.76 -24.00
C ILE A 448 25.03 -8.87 -22.53
N ILE A 449 24.52 -7.97 -21.68
CA ILE A 449 24.74 -7.98 -20.22
C ILE A 449 24.25 -9.31 -19.63
N LYS A 450 23.03 -9.72 -19.96
CA LYS A 450 22.42 -10.97 -19.49
C LYS A 450 23.23 -12.19 -19.93
N LEU A 451 23.63 -12.23 -21.20
CA LEU A 451 24.42 -13.33 -21.76
C LEU A 451 25.78 -13.43 -21.09
N GLN A 452 26.48 -12.31 -20.87
CA GLN A 452 27.78 -12.32 -20.18
C GLN A 452 27.64 -12.77 -18.72
N LEU A 453 26.68 -12.21 -17.96
CA LEU A 453 26.41 -12.62 -16.58
C LEU A 453 26.10 -14.13 -16.44
N LYS A 454 25.44 -14.73 -17.43
CA LYS A 454 25.11 -16.16 -17.43
C LYS A 454 26.26 -17.07 -17.87
N THR A 455 27.05 -16.65 -18.85
CA THR A 455 27.97 -17.58 -19.56
C THR A 455 29.46 -17.30 -19.33
N GLN A 456 29.83 -16.07 -19.00
CA GLN A 456 31.22 -15.63 -19.00
C GLN A 456 31.67 -15.06 -17.66
N SER A 457 30.77 -14.85 -16.69
CA SER A 457 31.10 -14.23 -15.41
C SER A 457 31.26 -15.25 -14.28
N PHE A 458 32.46 -15.28 -13.72
CA PHE A 458 32.82 -16.07 -12.55
C PHE A 458 33.12 -15.17 -11.34
N VAL A 459 33.07 -15.75 -10.13
CA VAL A 459 33.35 -15.01 -8.89
C VAL A 459 34.74 -14.35 -8.90
N GLY A 460 35.79 -15.07 -9.31
CA GLY A 460 37.15 -14.54 -9.37
C GLY A 460 37.29 -13.33 -10.30
N GLN A 461 36.80 -13.47 -11.54
CA GLN A 461 36.80 -12.38 -12.51
C GLN A 461 35.97 -11.18 -12.01
N ALA A 462 34.84 -11.42 -11.34
CA ALA A 462 34.01 -10.34 -10.79
C ALA A 462 34.75 -9.55 -9.70
N ILE A 463 35.61 -10.20 -8.92
CA ILE A 463 36.47 -9.55 -7.92
C ILE A 463 37.58 -8.75 -8.59
N GLU A 464 38.26 -9.34 -9.58
CA GLU A 464 39.33 -8.67 -10.36
C GLU A 464 38.82 -7.38 -11.01
N VAL A 465 37.70 -7.46 -11.75
CA VAL A 465 37.08 -6.29 -12.40
C VAL A 465 36.72 -5.20 -11.38
N GLN A 466 36.12 -5.58 -10.25
CA GLN A 466 35.78 -4.61 -9.20
C GLN A 466 37.03 -3.96 -8.58
N ASN A 467 38.11 -4.71 -8.39
CA ASN A 467 39.37 -4.18 -7.88
C ASN A 467 40.03 -3.21 -8.86
N SER A 468 40.08 -3.54 -10.15
CA SER A 468 40.57 -2.65 -11.21
C SER A 468 39.73 -1.37 -11.32
N VAL A 469 38.39 -1.47 -11.22
CA VAL A 469 37.51 -0.28 -11.17
C VAL A 469 37.74 0.56 -9.91
N ASN A 470 37.93 -0.07 -8.75
CA ASN A 470 38.23 0.67 -7.51
C ASN A 470 39.59 1.39 -7.60
N ARG A 471 40.62 0.76 -8.19
CA ARG A 471 41.91 1.40 -8.50
C ARG A 471 41.70 2.61 -9.41
N LEU A 472 40.93 2.44 -10.49
CA LEU A 472 40.61 3.53 -11.42
C LEU A 472 39.95 4.71 -10.70
N LEU A 473 38.87 4.46 -9.94
CA LEU A 473 38.13 5.50 -9.24
C LEU A 473 38.97 6.20 -8.15
N ALA A 474 39.93 5.50 -7.54
CA ALA A 474 40.83 6.07 -6.56
C ALA A 474 41.77 7.13 -7.17
N LEU A 475 42.23 6.97 -8.43
CA LEU A 475 43.08 7.94 -9.13
C LEU A 475 42.39 9.31 -9.32
N PHE A 476 41.06 9.33 -9.35
CA PHE A 476 40.27 10.56 -9.52
C PHE A 476 39.79 11.17 -8.19
N SER A 477 40.22 10.64 -7.04
CA SER A 477 39.72 11.00 -5.70
C SER A 477 38.18 11.00 -5.64
N TYR A 478 37.55 9.99 -6.22
CA TYR A 478 36.09 9.89 -6.38
C TYR A 478 35.31 10.11 -5.08
N GLN A 479 35.87 9.72 -3.93
CA GLN A 479 35.24 9.88 -2.62
C GLN A 479 35.27 11.33 -2.08
N GLU A 480 36.18 12.17 -2.57
CA GLU A 480 36.39 13.55 -2.10
C GLU A 480 35.87 14.60 -3.10
N GLY A 481 35.86 14.28 -4.41
CA GLY A 481 35.63 15.26 -5.49
C GLY A 481 34.17 15.51 -5.92
N ASN A 482 33.18 14.79 -5.39
CA ASN A 482 31.77 14.89 -5.81
C ASN A 482 31.58 14.73 -7.35
N ILE A 483 32.48 13.98 -8.00
CA ILE A 483 32.47 13.74 -9.46
C ILE A 483 31.67 12.48 -9.75
N PRO A 484 30.73 12.50 -10.70
CA PRO A 484 29.97 11.31 -11.06
C PRO A 484 30.86 10.30 -11.80
N SER A 485 30.74 9.03 -11.42
CA SER A 485 31.50 7.91 -12.01
C SER A 485 31.24 7.75 -13.51
N SER A 486 30.03 8.10 -13.97
CA SER A 486 29.68 8.18 -15.39
C SER A 486 30.63 9.08 -16.19
N ALA A 487 31.01 10.23 -15.64
CA ALA A 487 31.92 11.18 -16.29
C ALA A 487 33.36 10.64 -16.34
N ILE A 488 33.80 9.92 -15.31
CA ILE A 488 35.11 9.26 -15.29
C ILE A 488 35.16 8.19 -16.39
N PHE A 489 34.13 7.34 -16.49
CA PHE A 489 34.05 6.33 -17.55
C PHE A 489 33.96 6.95 -18.96
N ASP A 490 33.22 8.03 -19.13
CA ASP A 490 33.16 8.76 -20.42
C ASP A 490 34.52 9.36 -20.81
N ALA A 491 35.36 9.72 -19.84
CA ALA A 491 36.69 10.24 -20.06
C ALA A 491 37.72 9.15 -20.37
N VAL A 492 37.63 7.99 -19.70
CA VAL A 492 38.54 6.83 -19.89
C VAL A 492 38.20 6.03 -21.14
N PHE A 493 36.91 5.93 -21.49
CA PHE A 493 36.39 5.24 -22.67
C PHE A 493 35.71 6.26 -23.61
N PRO A 494 36.48 7.05 -24.37
CA PRO A 494 35.97 8.14 -25.19
C PRO A 494 35.30 7.66 -26.48
N ASP A 495 34.53 8.55 -27.10
CA ASP A 495 33.87 8.30 -28.40
C ASP A 495 34.86 8.17 -29.56
N THR A 496 36.06 8.75 -29.44
CA THR A 496 37.16 8.59 -30.41
C THR A 496 37.61 7.14 -30.59
N GLU A 497 37.36 6.29 -29.59
CA GLU A 497 37.68 4.85 -29.62
C GLU A 497 36.45 3.99 -29.96
N GLY A 498 35.34 4.62 -30.38
CA GLY A 498 34.11 3.94 -30.77
C GLY A 498 33.15 3.64 -29.61
N HIS A 499 33.37 4.20 -28.42
CA HIS A 499 32.48 4.02 -27.27
C HIS A 499 31.30 5.01 -27.25
N ILE A 500 30.14 4.54 -26.77
CA ILE A 500 28.94 5.37 -26.65
C ILE A 500 28.87 5.97 -25.25
N LEU A 501 29.06 7.30 -25.18
CA LEU A 501 29.07 8.08 -23.93
C LEU A 501 27.69 8.13 -23.24
N ILE A 502 27.70 8.44 -21.95
CA ILE A 502 26.50 8.69 -21.12
C ILE A 502 26.11 10.17 -21.18
N ARG A 503 27.10 11.08 -21.17
CA ARG A 503 26.94 12.55 -21.23
C ARG A 503 26.20 13.15 -20.03
N GLU A 504 26.62 12.79 -18.82
CA GLU A 504 26.10 13.44 -17.61
C GLU A 504 26.60 14.90 -17.52
N VAL A 505 25.73 15.80 -17.06
CA VAL A 505 26.06 17.23 -16.95
C VAL A 505 26.98 17.44 -15.74
N ILE A 506 28.20 17.90 -16.00
CA ILE A 506 29.23 18.20 -15.00
C ILE A 506 29.69 19.65 -15.07
N SER A 507 30.22 20.19 -13.96
CA SER A 507 30.71 21.57 -13.89
C SER A 507 32.03 21.75 -14.63
N VAL A 508 32.37 22.98 -15.01
CA VAL A 508 33.64 23.31 -15.67
C VAL A 508 34.84 22.97 -14.77
N GLN A 509 34.72 23.10 -13.45
CA GLN A 509 35.77 22.72 -12.50
C GLN A 509 35.99 21.20 -12.51
N GLN A 510 34.91 20.41 -12.54
CA GLN A 510 34.99 18.95 -12.63
C GLN A 510 35.62 18.50 -13.95
N GLN A 511 35.27 19.16 -15.07
CA GLN A 511 35.89 18.87 -16.37
C GLN A 511 37.40 19.10 -16.36
N LYS A 512 37.86 20.23 -15.81
CA LYS A 512 39.29 20.53 -15.69
C LYS A 512 40.01 19.52 -14.81
N TRP A 513 39.41 19.19 -13.66
CA TRP A 513 39.97 18.18 -12.75
C TRP A 513 40.11 16.82 -13.42
N ILE A 514 39.09 16.34 -14.14
CA ILE A 514 39.16 15.07 -14.88
C ILE A 514 40.29 15.11 -15.91
N ALA A 515 40.45 16.22 -16.65
CA ALA A 515 41.53 16.38 -17.61
C ALA A 515 42.92 16.36 -16.93
N GLU A 516 43.08 17.05 -15.80
CA GLU A 516 44.32 17.03 -15.01
C GLU A 516 44.66 15.61 -14.50
N CYS A 517 43.67 14.86 -14.00
CA CYS A 517 43.86 13.46 -13.60
C CYS A 517 44.26 12.55 -14.77
N LEU A 518 43.66 12.72 -15.94
CA LEU A 518 44.01 11.96 -17.14
C LEU A 518 45.47 12.18 -17.56
N ASP A 519 45.96 13.42 -17.46
CA ASP A 519 47.34 13.75 -17.79
C ASP A 519 48.31 13.24 -16.73
N ASN A 520 47.99 13.38 -15.44
CA ASN A 520 48.86 12.99 -14.32
C ASN A 520 49.01 11.47 -14.18
N TYR A 521 47.95 10.70 -14.44
CA TYR A 521 47.92 9.24 -14.22
C TYR A 521 47.79 8.44 -15.52
N ARG A 522 48.22 9.01 -16.65
CA ARG A 522 48.04 8.43 -17.99
C ARG A 522 48.48 6.97 -18.11
N VAL A 523 49.65 6.63 -17.56
CA VAL A 523 50.22 5.28 -17.65
C VAL A 523 49.39 4.28 -16.85
N ASP A 524 49.04 4.62 -15.60
CA ASP A 524 48.24 3.77 -14.72
C ASP A 524 46.82 3.55 -15.30
N ILE A 525 46.23 4.59 -15.91
CA ILE A 525 44.91 4.50 -16.53
C ILE A 525 44.92 3.56 -17.73
N GLU A 526 45.93 3.63 -18.61
CA GLU A 526 46.02 2.73 -19.77
C GLU A 526 46.24 1.27 -19.33
N GLU A 527 47.07 1.01 -18.31
CA GLU A 527 47.23 -0.34 -17.74
C GLU A 527 45.89 -0.90 -17.21
N ILE A 528 45.19 -0.12 -16.38
CA ILE A 528 43.88 -0.53 -15.84
C ILE A 528 42.84 -0.69 -16.96
N LYS A 529 42.89 0.15 -17.99
CA LYS A 529 42.00 0.07 -19.14
C LYS A 529 42.21 -1.22 -19.92
N GLU A 530 43.46 -1.65 -20.14
CA GLU A 530 43.79 -2.95 -20.75
C GLU A 530 43.27 -4.13 -19.92
N GLU A 531 43.43 -4.09 -18.58
CA GLU A 531 42.86 -5.09 -17.67
C GLU A 531 41.33 -5.18 -17.85
N LEU A 532 40.65 -4.01 -17.86
CA LEU A 532 39.21 -3.93 -17.97
C LEU A 532 38.68 -4.32 -19.36
N TYR A 533 39.45 -4.10 -20.44
CA TYR A 533 39.03 -4.43 -21.81
C TYR A 533 38.77 -5.92 -22.01
N GLN A 534 39.47 -6.80 -21.29
CA GLN A 534 39.23 -8.24 -21.38
C GLN A 534 37.79 -8.61 -21.03
N THR A 535 37.17 -7.89 -20.09
CA THR A 535 35.81 -8.17 -19.62
C THR A 535 34.78 -7.20 -20.21
N LEU A 536 35.11 -5.91 -20.27
CA LEU A 536 34.19 -4.84 -20.66
C LEU A 536 34.26 -4.48 -22.16
N GLY A 537 35.21 -5.05 -22.91
CA GLY A 537 35.43 -4.72 -24.33
C GLY A 537 34.27 -5.12 -25.25
N SER A 538 33.44 -6.08 -24.83
CA SER A 538 32.20 -6.46 -25.52
C SER A 538 31.13 -5.36 -25.50
N PHE A 539 31.18 -4.44 -24.53
CA PHE A 539 30.19 -3.39 -24.36
C PHE A 539 30.61 -2.12 -25.12
N SER A 540 29.81 -1.75 -26.12
CA SER A 540 30.03 -0.50 -26.85
C SER A 540 29.69 0.73 -25.99
N ALA A 541 28.64 0.66 -25.16
CA ALA A 541 28.17 1.79 -24.36
C ALA A 541 28.74 1.82 -22.93
N ASN A 542 29.16 3.00 -22.46
CA ASN A 542 29.69 3.17 -21.11
C ASN A 542 28.62 2.96 -20.01
N TYR A 543 27.36 3.23 -20.34
CA TYR A 543 26.22 2.89 -19.47
C TYR A 543 26.16 1.40 -19.15
N GLU A 544 26.40 0.54 -20.15
CA GLU A 544 26.32 -0.92 -20.00
C GLU A 544 27.50 -1.44 -19.18
N LYS A 545 28.70 -0.88 -19.39
CA LYS A 545 29.89 -1.17 -18.57
C LYS A 545 29.60 -0.91 -17.08
N ILE A 546 29.08 0.28 -16.76
CA ILE A 546 28.75 0.65 -15.38
C ILE A 546 27.62 -0.23 -14.81
N LEU A 547 26.56 -0.47 -15.58
CA LEU A 547 25.46 -1.36 -15.18
C LEU A 547 25.92 -2.79 -14.90
N TYR A 548 26.78 -3.33 -15.75
CA TYR A 548 27.39 -4.64 -15.53
C TYR A 548 28.20 -4.65 -14.23
N ILE A 549 29.05 -3.65 -13.99
CA ILE A 549 29.83 -3.53 -12.74
C ILE A 549 28.91 -3.43 -11.51
N ASP A 550 27.87 -2.61 -11.55
CA ASP A 550 26.94 -2.49 -10.43
C ASP A 550 26.12 -3.78 -10.18
N LEU A 551 25.84 -4.58 -11.22
CA LEU A 551 25.26 -5.92 -11.06
C LEU A 551 26.26 -6.92 -10.49
N LEU A 552 27.55 -6.83 -10.83
CA LEU A 552 28.59 -7.61 -10.16
C LEU A 552 28.70 -7.24 -8.68
N ARG A 553 28.68 -5.93 -8.38
CA ARG A 553 28.66 -5.40 -7.02
C ARG A 553 27.41 -5.85 -6.28
N LEU A 554 26.26 -5.96 -6.92
CA LEU A 554 25.04 -6.46 -6.27
C LEU A 554 25.20 -7.87 -5.69
N ILE A 555 25.95 -8.75 -6.37
CA ILE A 555 26.13 -10.15 -5.99
C ILE A 555 27.39 -10.33 -5.13
N ILE A 556 28.52 -9.74 -5.54
CA ILE A 556 29.83 -9.92 -4.92
C ILE A 556 30.31 -8.66 -4.19
N ASP A 557 30.77 -8.84 -2.95
CA ASP A 557 31.54 -7.82 -2.22
C ASP A 557 32.98 -8.32 -2.01
N PRO A 558 33.96 -7.82 -2.78
CA PRO A 558 35.36 -8.25 -2.67
C PRO A 558 35.93 -8.21 -1.25
N ARG A 559 35.43 -7.29 -0.40
CA ARG A 559 35.90 -7.12 0.98
C ARG A 559 35.56 -8.30 1.89
N ARG A 560 34.58 -9.12 1.51
CA ARG A 560 34.16 -10.31 2.27
C ARG A 560 34.90 -11.58 1.85
N PHE A 561 35.67 -11.56 0.77
CA PHE A 561 36.41 -12.73 0.30
C PHE A 561 37.79 -12.81 0.96
N SER A 562 38.12 -13.98 1.52
CA SER A 562 39.42 -14.25 2.13
C SER A 562 40.31 -15.08 1.20
N SER A 563 41.64 -14.94 1.35
CA SER A 563 42.62 -15.78 0.65
C SER A 563 42.59 -17.26 1.07
N THR A 564 41.80 -17.60 2.10
CA THR A 564 41.65 -18.97 2.62
C THR A 564 40.59 -19.79 1.89
N LEU A 565 39.79 -19.18 1.01
CA LEU A 565 38.79 -19.89 0.21
C LEU A 565 39.45 -20.71 -0.91
N PRO A 566 38.95 -21.92 -1.21
CA PRO A 566 39.53 -22.76 -2.25
C PRO A 566 39.28 -22.18 -3.65
N PRO A 567 40.15 -22.49 -4.64
CA PRO A 567 40.04 -21.98 -6.00
C PRO A 567 38.70 -22.31 -6.66
N ASP A 568 38.07 -23.43 -6.29
CA ASP A 568 36.76 -23.86 -6.81
C ASP A 568 35.65 -22.80 -6.57
N VAL A 569 35.71 -22.05 -5.45
CA VAL A 569 34.74 -20.98 -5.15
C VAL A 569 34.88 -19.83 -6.15
N TYR A 570 36.11 -19.50 -6.52
CA TYR A 570 36.40 -18.45 -7.50
C TYR A 570 35.99 -18.84 -8.93
N GLN A 571 35.88 -20.15 -9.20
CA GLN A 571 35.42 -20.72 -10.48
C GLN A 571 33.89 -20.92 -10.54
N LEU A 572 33.14 -20.61 -9.47
CA LEU A 572 31.68 -20.64 -9.53
C LEU A 572 31.18 -19.55 -10.48
N SER A 573 30.19 -19.90 -11.30
CA SER A 573 29.43 -18.88 -12.04
C SER A 573 28.62 -18.01 -11.07
N LEU A 574 28.34 -16.76 -11.47
CA LEU A 574 27.57 -15.86 -10.63
C LEU A 574 26.15 -16.38 -10.32
N SER A 575 25.50 -17.05 -11.26
CA SER A 575 24.18 -17.66 -11.04
C SER A 575 24.23 -18.76 -9.98
N GLN A 576 25.25 -19.63 -10.04
CA GLN A 576 25.47 -20.65 -9.02
C GLN A 576 25.76 -20.05 -7.65
N PHE A 577 26.62 -19.03 -7.58
CA PHE A 577 26.94 -18.36 -6.31
C PHE A 577 25.70 -17.67 -5.72
N ALA A 578 24.93 -16.95 -6.54
CA ALA A 578 23.70 -16.29 -6.11
C ALA A 578 22.61 -17.31 -5.68
N GLU A 579 22.56 -18.48 -6.31
CA GLU A 579 21.68 -19.58 -5.89
C GLU A 579 22.07 -20.12 -4.52
N LEU A 580 23.37 -20.40 -4.29
CA LEU A 580 23.87 -20.83 -2.99
C LEU A 580 23.56 -19.78 -1.90
N GLN A 581 23.82 -18.50 -2.19
CA GLN A 581 23.52 -17.39 -1.29
C GLN A 581 22.02 -17.34 -0.94
N GLY A 582 21.14 -17.34 -1.94
CA GLY A 582 19.70 -17.24 -1.71
C GLY A 582 19.14 -18.42 -0.91
N ARG A 583 19.58 -19.64 -1.22
CA ARG A 583 19.18 -20.86 -0.49
C ARG A 583 19.71 -20.84 0.95
N TYR A 584 20.93 -20.36 1.13
CA TYR A 584 21.55 -20.19 2.44
C TYR A 584 20.76 -19.20 3.30
N VAL A 585 20.37 -18.04 2.76
CA VAL A 585 19.59 -17.03 3.50
C VAL A 585 18.26 -17.60 4.01
N VAL A 586 17.59 -18.44 3.21
CA VAL A 586 16.34 -19.12 3.62
C VAL A 586 16.59 -20.08 4.79
N VAL A 587 17.62 -20.94 4.68
CA VAL A 587 17.98 -21.89 5.76
C VAL A 587 18.44 -21.13 7.01
N ARG A 588 19.22 -20.07 6.84
CA ARG A 588 19.69 -19.18 7.91
C ARG A 588 18.53 -18.54 8.66
N ALA A 589 17.52 -18.04 7.97
CA ALA A 589 16.32 -17.47 8.59
C ALA A 589 15.52 -18.53 9.37
N ALA A 590 15.39 -19.75 8.82
CA ALA A 590 14.70 -20.85 9.47
C ALA A 590 15.41 -21.30 10.77
N PHE A 591 16.71 -21.60 10.68
CA PHE A 591 17.51 -22.02 11.83
C PHE A 591 17.74 -20.89 12.84
N SER A 592 17.76 -19.63 12.41
CA SER A 592 17.65 -18.52 13.37
C SER A 592 16.38 -18.66 14.20
N SER A 593 15.21 -18.84 13.59
CA SER A 593 13.98 -19.00 14.38
C SER A 593 14.03 -20.19 15.36
N ILE A 594 14.69 -21.30 14.98
CA ILE A 594 14.85 -22.49 15.85
C ILE A 594 15.82 -22.20 17.01
N LEU A 595 17.00 -21.64 16.70
CA LEU A 595 18.03 -21.36 17.71
C LEU A 595 17.65 -20.20 18.63
N GLN A 596 16.68 -19.37 18.23
CA GLN A 596 16.13 -18.34 19.10
C GLN A 596 15.54 -18.93 20.38
N ASP A 597 14.87 -20.08 20.31
CA ASP A 597 14.28 -20.73 21.48
C ASP A 597 15.37 -21.24 22.43
N VAL A 598 16.45 -21.82 21.88
CA VAL A 598 17.63 -22.24 22.66
C VAL A 598 18.32 -21.03 23.31
N PHE A 599 18.45 -19.92 22.57
CA PHE A 599 18.98 -18.67 23.10
C PHE A 599 18.15 -18.11 24.25
N ASN A 600 16.82 -18.17 24.12
CA ASN A 600 15.92 -17.72 25.17
C ASN A 600 16.15 -18.53 26.46
N GLU A 601 16.32 -19.85 26.36
CA GLU A 601 16.50 -20.74 27.53
C GLU A 601 17.90 -20.71 28.15
N VAL A 602 18.96 -20.58 27.34
CA VAL A 602 20.35 -20.70 27.83
C VAL A 602 20.91 -19.34 28.20
N HIS A 603 21.14 -18.47 27.22
CA HIS A 603 21.83 -17.19 27.42
C HIS A 603 20.91 -16.14 28.02
N PHE A 604 19.73 -15.96 27.43
CA PHE A 604 18.85 -14.89 27.83
C PHE A 604 18.24 -15.12 29.22
N LYS A 605 17.89 -16.38 29.56
CA LYS A 605 17.44 -16.75 30.91
C LYS A 605 18.51 -16.49 31.96
N LEU A 606 19.79 -16.77 31.65
CA LEU A 606 20.91 -16.48 32.53
C LEU A 606 21.09 -14.97 32.71
N TRP A 607 21.15 -14.21 31.61
CA TRP A 607 21.25 -12.75 31.61
C TRP A 607 20.11 -12.11 32.40
N ARG A 608 18.89 -12.60 32.19
CA ARG A 608 17.69 -12.14 32.91
C ARG A 608 17.80 -12.33 34.42
N LYS A 609 18.47 -13.40 34.88
CA LYS A 609 18.67 -13.64 36.32
C LYS A 609 19.78 -12.78 36.90
N THR A 610 20.88 -12.55 36.17
CA THR A 610 22.09 -11.93 36.71
C THR A 610 22.19 -10.42 36.47
N GLN A 611 21.83 -9.94 35.27
CA GLN A 611 22.11 -8.56 34.83
C GLN A 611 20.86 -7.68 34.67
N PHE A 612 19.68 -8.28 34.44
CA PHE A 612 18.45 -7.52 34.22
C PHE A 612 18.06 -6.54 35.35
N PRO A 613 18.25 -6.84 36.66
CA PRO A 613 17.90 -5.91 37.73
C PRO A 613 18.68 -4.59 37.65
N GLU A 614 19.98 -4.65 37.34
CA GLU A 614 20.83 -3.47 37.20
C GLU A 614 20.49 -2.70 35.91
N TYR A 615 20.28 -3.42 34.80
CA TYR A 615 19.84 -2.83 33.54
C TYR A 615 18.52 -2.05 33.70
N LEU A 616 17.53 -2.66 34.35
CA LEU A 616 16.25 -2.01 34.62
C LEU A 616 16.42 -0.78 35.51
N ALA A 617 17.25 -0.85 36.55
CA ALA A 617 17.53 0.29 37.41
C ALA A 617 18.13 1.48 36.63
N ASN A 618 19.03 1.21 35.68
CA ASN A 618 19.61 2.24 34.81
C ASN A 618 18.56 2.83 33.86
N LYS A 619 17.72 2.01 33.23
CA LYS A 619 16.60 2.49 32.40
C LYS A 619 15.61 3.36 33.18
N ARG A 620 15.31 3.01 34.44
CA ARG A 620 14.46 3.85 35.31
C ARG A 620 15.10 5.20 35.63
N LYS A 621 16.43 5.27 35.78
CA LYS A 621 17.15 6.55 35.93
C LYS A 621 17.03 7.39 34.65
N GLU A 622 17.16 6.79 33.47
CA GLU A 622 16.98 7.47 32.17
C GLU A 622 15.56 8.05 32.01
N GLU A 623 14.52 7.28 32.36
CA GLU A 623 13.12 7.73 32.32
C GLU A 623 12.87 8.90 33.30
N ALA A 624 13.45 8.84 34.50
CA ALA A 624 13.35 9.90 35.49
C ALA A 624 14.01 11.20 35.00
N LEU A 625 15.17 11.11 34.35
CA LEU A 625 15.84 12.25 33.72
C LEU A 625 15.00 12.87 32.60
N ARG A 626 14.31 12.03 31.80
CA ARG A 626 13.38 12.47 30.75
C ARG A 626 12.03 12.97 31.27
N ARG A 627 11.80 12.92 32.59
CA ARG A 627 10.53 13.26 33.26
C ARG A 627 9.32 12.53 32.63
N GLN A 628 9.53 11.26 32.27
CA GLN A 628 8.48 10.45 31.66
C GLN A 628 7.33 10.20 32.64
N ARG A 629 6.09 10.44 32.21
CA ARG A 629 4.91 10.39 33.09
C ARG A 629 4.51 8.98 33.51
N TYR A 630 4.68 7.99 32.62
CA TYR A 630 4.36 6.59 32.88
C TYR A 630 5.59 5.72 32.62
N PRO A 631 5.95 4.82 33.55
CA PRO A 631 7.06 3.91 33.37
C PRO A 631 6.77 2.94 32.22
N THR A 632 7.73 2.75 31.33
CA THR A 632 7.64 1.73 30.28
C THR A 632 7.58 0.34 30.93
N PRO A 633 6.71 -0.59 30.49
CA PRO A 633 6.67 -1.95 31.03
C PRO A 633 8.04 -2.63 30.90
N TYR A 634 8.50 -3.30 31.95
CA TYR A 634 9.84 -3.91 31.93
C TYR A 634 9.97 -5.01 30.86
N VAL A 635 8.86 -5.65 30.47
CA VAL A 635 8.81 -6.66 29.39
C VAL A 635 9.15 -6.06 28.04
N ASP A 636 8.80 -4.80 27.78
CA ASP A 636 9.13 -4.18 26.49
C ASP A 636 10.64 -3.93 26.37
N TYR A 637 11.29 -3.49 27.46
CA TYR A 637 12.76 -3.42 27.51
C TYR A 637 13.43 -4.79 27.44
N LEU A 638 12.81 -5.80 28.07
CA LEU A 638 13.28 -7.17 28.02
C LEU A 638 13.20 -7.72 26.59
N GLU A 639 12.13 -7.44 25.85
CA GLU A 639 11.97 -7.84 24.45
C GLU A 639 12.94 -7.08 23.52
N GLU A 640 13.12 -5.77 23.72
CA GLU A 640 14.07 -4.94 22.98
C GLU A 640 15.51 -5.46 23.17
N GLU A 641 15.92 -5.67 24.42
CA GLU A 641 17.26 -6.15 24.73
C GLU A 641 17.45 -7.61 24.29
N LYS A 642 16.43 -8.48 24.45
CA LYS A 642 16.43 -9.85 23.90
C LYS A 642 16.67 -9.84 22.41
N THR A 643 15.92 -9.03 21.67
CA THR A 643 16.03 -8.93 20.20
C THR A 643 17.40 -8.40 19.79
N LYS A 644 17.91 -7.41 20.51
CA LYS A 644 19.24 -6.83 20.27
C LYS A 644 20.36 -7.82 20.54
N GLN A 645 20.36 -8.49 21.69
CA GLN A 645 21.35 -9.50 22.05
C GLN A 645 21.28 -10.70 21.11
N TYR A 646 20.07 -11.16 20.80
CA TYR A 646 19.87 -12.26 19.87
C TYR A 646 20.37 -11.91 18.46
N ARG A 647 20.14 -10.67 18.00
CA ARG A 647 20.70 -10.18 16.73
C ARG A 647 22.22 -10.19 16.73
N ALA A 648 22.86 -9.72 17.80
CA ALA A 648 24.31 -9.76 17.96
C ALA A 648 24.83 -11.21 17.99
N PHE A 649 24.17 -12.09 18.74
CA PHE A 649 24.47 -13.51 18.81
C PHE A 649 24.39 -14.19 17.44
N CYS A 650 23.35 -13.89 16.65
CA CYS A 650 23.23 -14.39 15.29
C CYS A 650 24.33 -13.88 14.36
N GLN A 651 24.75 -12.62 14.50
CA GLN A 651 25.85 -12.07 13.71
C GLN A 651 27.18 -12.75 14.01
N GLU A 652 27.38 -13.21 15.25
CA GLU A 652 28.63 -13.82 15.68
C GLU A 652 28.68 -15.33 15.40
N HIS A 653 27.59 -16.06 15.68
CA HIS A 653 27.64 -17.53 15.76
C HIS A 653 26.75 -18.29 14.77
N LEU A 654 25.74 -17.64 14.15
CA LEU A 654 24.75 -18.36 13.35
C LEU A 654 25.38 -19.10 12.17
N ASP A 655 26.34 -18.45 11.51
CA ASP A 655 27.00 -19.00 10.34
C ASP A 655 27.90 -20.20 10.73
N GLU A 656 28.47 -20.18 11.93
CA GLU A 656 29.24 -21.30 12.50
C GLU A 656 28.34 -22.49 12.84
N PHE A 657 27.17 -22.24 13.43
CA PHE A 657 26.17 -23.28 13.69
C PHE A 657 25.65 -23.92 12.41
N LEU A 658 25.44 -23.13 11.36
CA LEU A 658 25.09 -23.67 10.05
C LEU A 658 26.24 -24.46 9.44
N ALA A 659 27.49 -24.03 9.60
CA ALA A 659 28.63 -24.83 9.17
C ALA A 659 28.68 -26.18 9.91
N TYR A 660 28.38 -26.20 11.22
CA TYR A 660 28.24 -27.44 11.98
C TYR A 660 27.12 -28.33 11.44
N LEU A 661 25.94 -27.76 11.15
CA LEU A 661 24.79 -28.48 10.59
C LEU A 661 25.13 -29.25 9.30
N PHE A 662 26.02 -28.71 8.47
CA PHE A 662 26.43 -29.33 7.20
C PHE A 662 27.70 -30.19 7.30
N ALA A 663 28.68 -29.80 8.12
CA ALA A 663 30.03 -30.37 8.11
C ALA A 663 30.48 -31.03 9.42
N GLN A 664 29.68 -30.94 10.50
CA GLN A 664 30.07 -31.40 11.85
C GLN A 664 31.45 -30.84 12.27
N ALA A 665 31.65 -29.54 12.02
CA ALA A 665 32.85 -28.81 12.40
C ALA A 665 33.14 -28.93 13.91
N PRO A 666 34.39 -28.73 14.38
CA PRO A 666 34.70 -28.85 15.81
C PRO A 666 33.88 -27.86 16.65
N CYS A 667 33.25 -28.38 17.71
CA CYS A 667 32.45 -27.59 18.65
C CYS A 667 33.32 -26.60 19.41
N LYS A 668 32.82 -25.38 19.64
CA LYS A 668 33.46 -24.41 20.52
C LYS A 668 33.02 -24.59 21.97
N ASP A 669 33.97 -24.42 22.89
CA ASP A 669 33.72 -24.48 24.33
C ASP A 669 32.68 -23.43 24.76
N GLY A 670 31.67 -23.85 25.53
CA GLY A 670 30.62 -22.98 26.08
C GLY A 670 29.31 -22.91 25.29
N LEU A 671 29.23 -23.52 24.09
CA LEU A 671 28.03 -23.52 23.23
C LEU A 671 27.38 -24.90 23.04
N GLN A 672 27.72 -25.89 23.88
CA GLN A 672 27.23 -27.27 23.79
C GLN A 672 25.70 -27.42 23.63
N PRO A 673 24.84 -26.67 24.38
CA PRO A 673 23.39 -26.81 24.24
C PRO A 673 22.85 -26.53 22.83
N TYR A 674 23.55 -25.70 22.05
CA TYR A 674 23.18 -25.42 20.66
C TYR A 674 23.54 -26.59 19.76
N TYR A 675 24.74 -27.15 19.94
CA TYR A 675 25.20 -28.31 19.17
C TYR A 675 24.34 -29.55 19.46
N ASP A 676 23.92 -29.77 20.71
CA ASP A 676 23.03 -30.89 21.06
C ASP A 676 21.68 -30.81 20.31
N VAL A 677 21.10 -29.61 20.19
CA VAL A 677 19.88 -29.38 19.42
C VAL A 677 20.14 -29.58 17.92
N LEU A 678 21.28 -29.09 17.42
CA LEU A 678 21.65 -29.30 16.02
C LEU A 678 21.86 -30.78 15.70
N ASP A 679 22.45 -31.58 16.59
CA ASP A 679 22.62 -33.03 16.42
C ASP A 679 21.29 -33.76 16.32
N LEU A 680 20.29 -33.36 17.12
CA LEU A 680 18.91 -33.86 16.98
C LEU A 680 18.35 -33.53 15.60
N TRP A 681 18.48 -32.27 15.15
CA TRP A 681 18.02 -31.85 13.82
C TRP A 681 18.76 -32.57 12.69
N ILE A 682 20.07 -32.77 12.80
CA ILE A 682 20.86 -33.53 11.82
C ILE A 682 20.30 -34.95 11.70
N ASN A 683 20.09 -35.63 12.83
CA ASN A 683 19.51 -36.97 12.86
C ASN A 683 18.11 -37.00 12.23
N GLU A 684 17.22 -36.08 12.60
CA GLU A 684 15.86 -36.02 12.04
C GLU A 684 15.87 -35.76 10.53
N LEU A 685 16.71 -34.84 10.05
CA LEU A 685 16.84 -34.49 8.64
C LEU A 685 17.42 -35.67 7.83
N ASP A 686 18.40 -36.40 8.38
CA ASP A 686 19.00 -37.59 7.75
C ASP A 686 18.01 -38.75 7.62
N HIS A 687 17.08 -38.88 8.57
CA HIS A 687 15.97 -39.85 8.49
C HIS A 687 14.80 -39.35 7.62
N GLY A 688 14.91 -38.16 7.02
CA GLY A 688 13.94 -37.61 6.09
C GLY A 688 12.69 -37.00 6.74
N ALA A 689 12.78 -36.56 8.00
CA ALA A 689 11.72 -35.78 8.65
C ALA A 689 11.61 -34.37 8.03
N HIS A 690 10.52 -33.66 8.36
CA HIS A 690 10.33 -32.23 8.04
C HIS A 690 10.24 -31.83 6.55
N ARG A 691 9.99 -32.78 5.63
CA ARG A 691 9.86 -32.52 4.19
C ARG A 691 8.80 -31.49 3.80
N ALA A 692 7.81 -31.27 4.66
CA ALA A 692 6.74 -30.29 4.44
C ALA A 692 7.15 -28.84 4.73
N LEU A 693 8.31 -28.61 5.38
CA LEU A 693 8.78 -27.27 5.69
C LEU A 693 9.32 -26.56 4.44
N SER A 694 8.98 -25.28 4.28
CA SER A 694 9.32 -24.48 3.09
C SER A 694 10.82 -24.36 2.82
N TRP A 695 11.67 -24.48 3.85
CA TRP A 695 13.12 -24.37 3.73
C TRP A 695 13.83 -25.71 3.47
N TYR A 696 13.14 -26.85 3.57
CA TYR A 696 13.75 -28.19 3.48
C TYR A 696 14.43 -28.43 2.13
N GLU A 697 13.78 -28.07 1.03
CA GLU A 697 14.38 -28.20 -0.31
C GLU A 697 15.69 -27.41 -0.43
N SER A 698 15.75 -26.23 0.19
CA SER A 698 16.96 -25.41 0.20
C SER A 698 18.08 -26.05 1.02
N TYR A 699 17.75 -26.72 2.13
CA TYR A 699 18.72 -27.48 2.92
C TYR A 699 19.32 -28.65 2.12
N VAL A 700 18.47 -29.47 1.49
CA VAL A 700 18.94 -30.62 0.68
C VAL A 700 19.85 -30.16 -0.46
N PHE A 701 19.43 -29.11 -1.18
CA PHE A 701 20.22 -28.53 -2.26
C PHE A 701 21.61 -28.08 -1.78
N LEU A 702 21.69 -27.38 -0.65
CA LEU A 702 22.96 -26.92 -0.08
C LEU A 702 23.83 -28.10 0.36
N LYS A 703 23.26 -29.11 1.02
CA LYS A 703 24.00 -30.29 1.51
C LYS A 703 24.68 -31.04 0.36
N GLU A 704 23.96 -31.24 -0.75
CA GLU A 704 24.51 -31.89 -1.95
C GLU A 704 25.60 -31.06 -2.63
N ARG A 705 25.41 -29.74 -2.73
CA ARG A 705 26.34 -28.85 -3.47
C ARG A 705 27.57 -28.45 -2.68
N LEU A 706 27.49 -28.44 -1.36
CA LEU A 706 28.58 -28.03 -0.47
C LEU A 706 29.39 -29.20 0.10
N SER A 707 29.12 -30.44 -0.31
CA SER A 707 29.79 -31.66 0.18
C SER A 707 31.31 -31.64 0.03
N ASN A 708 31.82 -30.92 -0.98
CA ASN A 708 33.26 -30.82 -1.25
C ASN A 708 33.92 -29.61 -0.56
N LEU A 709 33.13 -28.73 0.07
CA LEU A 709 33.58 -27.45 0.65
C LEU A 709 33.42 -27.41 2.18
N LEU A 710 33.19 -28.57 2.81
CA LEU A 710 32.85 -28.69 4.24
C LEU A 710 33.83 -27.96 5.19
N GLN A 711 35.13 -27.97 4.88
CA GLN A 711 36.15 -27.31 5.71
C GLN A 711 36.14 -25.77 5.59
N TYR A 712 35.56 -25.23 4.52
CA TYR A 712 35.59 -23.80 4.18
C TYR A 712 34.23 -23.11 4.35
N LEU A 713 33.21 -23.81 4.85
CA LEU A 713 31.85 -23.29 4.97
C LEU A 713 31.74 -22.00 5.79
N PRO A 714 32.39 -21.83 6.95
CA PRO A 714 32.30 -20.58 7.70
C PRO A 714 32.80 -19.38 6.89
N SER A 715 33.95 -19.54 6.22
CA SER A 715 34.51 -18.51 5.34
C SER A 715 33.58 -18.22 4.16
N LEU A 716 33.00 -19.26 3.53
CA LEU A 716 32.08 -19.10 2.42
C LEU A 716 30.79 -18.38 2.83
N PHE A 717 30.18 -18.77 3.95
CA PHE A 717 28.95 -18.16 4.44
C PHE A 717 29.13 -16.68 4.79
N SER A 718 30.29 -16.29 5.31
CA SER A 718 30.59 -14.88 5.58
C SER A 718 30.61 -13.99 4.31
N THR A 719 30.81 -14.60 3.14
CA THR A 719 30.75 -13.90 1.83
C THR A 719 29.33 -13.58 1.38
N PHE A 720 28.33 -14.33 1.86
CA PHE A 720 26.93 -14.20 1.45
C PHE A 720 26.28 -12.93 2.03
N ARG A 721 25.38 -12.32 1.26
CA ARG A 721 24.67 -11.09 1.61
C ARG A 721 23.16 -11.23 1.52
N GLU A 722 22.47 -10.61 2.47
CA GLU A 722 21.02 -10.42 2.46
C GLU A 722 20.66 -9.04 1.89
N PHE A 723 19.40 -8.81 1.55
CA PHE A 723 18.91 -7.51 1.07
C PHE A 723 19.27 -6.36 2.01
N SER A 724 19.30 -6.58 3.34
CA SER A 724 19.68 -5.56 4.32
C SER A 724 21.13 -5.07 4.17
N ASP A 725 22.02 -5.91 3.66
CA ASP A 725 23.46 -5.64 3.57
C ASP A 725 23.82 -4.79 2.33
N LEU A 726 22.89 -4.63 1.40
CA LEU A 726 23.06 -3.97 0.10
C LEU A 726 23.03 -2.43 0.22
N GLN A 727 23.95 -1.88 1.01
CA GLN A 727 23.99 -0.44 1.35
C GLN A 727 24.98 0.37 0.52
N ARG A 728 25.76 -0.24 -0.40
CA ARG A 728 26.77 0.51 -1.16
C ARG A 728 26.11 1.42 -2.19
N SER A 729 26.69 2.61 -2.40
CA SER A 729 26.24 3.52 -3.46
C SER A 729 26.52 2.93 -4.85
N LEU A 730 25.58 3.08 -5.77
CA LEU A 730 25.73 2.67 -7.17
C LEU A 730 26.71 3.60 -7.89
N LEU A 731 27.47 3.06 -8.85
CA LEU A 731 28.29 3.84 -9.77
C LEU A 731 27.43 4.49 -10.86
N GLY A 732 26.34 3.85 -11.25
CA GLY A 732 25.39 4.37 -12.23
C GLY A 732 24.16 5.02 -11.60
N LYS A 733 23.37 5.67 -12.47
CA LYS A 733 22.02 6.15 -12.14
C LYS A 733 21.03 5.45 -13.05
N TYR A 734 20.11 4.69 -12.44
CA TYR A 734 19.12 3.90 -13.16
C TYR A 734 17.72 4.46 -12.91
N PRO A 735 16.95 4.76 -13.98
CA PRO A 735 15.67 5.47 -13.84
C PRO A 735 14.49 4.58 -13.44
N THR A 736 14.68 3.26 -13.32
CA THR A 736 13.70 2.33 -12.74
C THR A 736 13.76 2.27 -11.22
N THR A 737 14.56 3.10 -10.57
CA THR A 737 14.59 3.22 -9.11
C THR A 737 13.65 4.33 -8.64
N ILE A 738 13.07 4.19 -7.45
CA ILE A 738 12.03 5.08 -6.89
C ILE A 738 12.57 6.51 -6.65
N LEU A 739 13.90 6.69 -6.64
CA LEU A 739 14.58 7.91 -6.23
C LEU A 739 15.26 8.59 -7.44
N ARG A 740 14.57 9.57 -8.06
CA ARG A 740 15.17 10.38 -9.15
C ARG A 740 16.21 11.40 -8.68
N ASN A 741 16.17 11.82 -7.42
CA ASN A 741 16.98 12.93 -6.87
C ASN A 741 17.80 12.56 -5.61
N LYS A 742 17.91 11.27 -5.25
CA LYS A 742 18.77 10.82 -4.15
C LYS A 742 19.86 9.89 -4.70
N VAL A 743 20.94 9.74 -3.94
CA VAL A 743 21.97 8.73 -4.23
C VAL A 743 21.32 7.36 -4.21
N GLN A 744 21.47 6.61 -5.29
CA GLN A 744 20.94 5.25 -5.41
C GLN A 744 21.91 4.27 -4.76
N ILE A 745 21.37 3.28 -4.05
CA ILE A 745 22.14 2.22 -3.39
C ILE A 745 21.83 0.85 -4.01
N GLU A 746 22.63 -0.16 -3.69
CA GLU A 746 22.44 -1.54 -4.17
C GLU A 746 21.02 -2.08 -3.92
N GLN A 747 20.37 -1.74 -2.79
CA GLN A 747 18.96 -2.07 -2.55
C GLN A 747 18.00 -1.54 -3.61
N ASP A 748 18.26 -0.36 -4.18
CA ASP A 748 17.41 0.22 -5.22
C ASP A 748 17.55 -0.57 -6.53
N LEU A 749 18.77 -1.03 -6.84
CA LEU A 749 19.02 -1.92 -7.99
C LEU A 749 18.44 -3.32 -7.75
N ALA A 750 18.56 -3.85 -6.54
CA ALA A 750 17.96 -5.10 -6.11
C ALA A 750 16.43 -5.07 -6.20
N ALA A 751 15.80 -3.90 -5.98
CA ALA A 751 14.36 -3.72 -6.10
C ALA A 751 13.87 -3.53 -7.55
N ALA A 752 14.77 -3.37 -8.53
CA ALA A 752 14.41 -3.01 -9.90
C ALA A 752 13.61 -4.09 -10.66
N PHE A 753 13.57 -5.34 -10.17
CA PHE A 753 12.69 -6.38 -10.73
C PHE A 753 11.20 -6.10 -10.43
N TYR A 754 10.91 -5.27 -9.43
CA TYR A 754 9.57 -4.89 -9.04
C TYR A 754 9.18 -3.54 -9.66
N PRO A 755 7.92 -3.33 -10.08
CA PRO A 755 7.51 -2.05 -10.66
C PRO A 755 7.67 -0.88 -9.67
N VAL A 756 8.14 0.28 -10.16
CA VAL A 756 8.37 1.50 -9.35
C VAL A 756 7.15 1.92 -8.53
N TYR A 757 5.97 1.86 -9.14
CA TYR A 757 4.70 2.18 -8.51
C TYR A 757 3.90 0.92 -8.16
N GLY A 758 4.59 -0.20 -7.92
CA GLY A 758 3.96 -1.49 -7.67
C GLY A 758 3.03 -2.00 -8.77
N TYR A 759 2.39 -3.13 -8.50
CA TYR A 759 1.31 -3.71 -9.27
C TYR A 759 -0.05 -3.08 -8.96
N GLY A 760 -0.20 -2.41 -7.80
CA GLY A 760 -1.38 -1.59 -7.52
C GLY A 760 -2.46 -2.24 -6.63
N TYR A 761 -2.09 -3.18 -5.75
CA TYR A 761 -3.04 -3.84 -4.83
C TYR A 761 -3.92 -2.86 -4.03
N LEU A 762 -3.33 -1.81 -3.45
CA LEU A 762 -4.05 -0.75 -2.73
C LEU A 762 -4.22 0.55 -3.54
N ARG A 763 -3.97 0.52 -4.86
CA ARG A 763 -4.18 1.63 -5.79
C ARG A 763 -5.14 1.20 -6.89
N PRO A 764 -6.46 1.31 -6.64
CA PRO A 764 -7.46 0.72 -7.52
C PRO A 764 -7.39 1.32 -8.92
N HIS A 765 -7.26 0.48 -9.94
CA HIS A 765 -7.21 0.92 -11.33
C HIS A 765 -8.50 1.62 -11.79
N ALA A 766 -9.63 1.34 -11.15
CA ALA A 766 -10.91 1.94 -11.53
C ALA A 766 -11.01 3.45 -11.26
N TYR A 767 -10.41 3.93 -10.16
CA TYR A 767 -10.56 5.33 -9.70
C TYR A 767 -9.30 5.95 -9.07
N GLY A 768 -8.35 5.13 -8.60
CA GLY A 768 -7.12 5.56 -7.94
C GLY A 768 -5.90 5.68 -8.86
N GLN A 769 -6.00 5.20 -10.10
CA GLN A 769 -4.97 5.34 -11.12
C GLN A 769 -5.58 5.89 -12.42
N ALA A 770 -4.90 6.85 -13.04
CA ALA A 770 -5.26 7.36 -14.35
C ALA A 770 -4.35 6.80 -15.44
N ALA A 771 -4.89 6.72 -16.65
CA ALA A 771 -4.17 6.32 -17.85
C ALA A 771 -4.61 7.19 -19.03
N THR A 772 -3.84 7.15 -20.11
CA THR A 772 -4.18 7.86 -21.34
C THR A 772 -5.43 7.22 -21.96
N LEU A 773 -6.43 8.05 -22.30
CA LEU A 773 -7.73 7.54 -22.77
C LEU A 773 -7.66 7.04 -24.22
N GLY A 774 -6.91 7.73 -25.06
CA GLY A 774 -6.82 7.47 -26.50
C GLY A 774 -8.15 7.70 -27.24
N SER A 775 -8.46 6.83 -28.21
CA SER A 775 -9.54 7.01 -29.20
C SER A 775 -10.96 7.11 -28.65
N ILE A 776 -11.24 6.78 -27.38
CA ILE A 776 -12.55 7.08 -26.77
C ILE A 776 -12.75 8.60 -26.67
N PHE A 777 -11.69 9.38 -26.45
CA PHE A 777 -11.73 10.84 -26.38
C PHE A 777 -12.19 11.51 -27.68
N LYS A 778 -12.10 10.81 -28.82
CA LYS A 778 -12.62 11.30 -30.10
C LYS A 778 -14.13 11.59 -30.06
N LEU A 779 -14.87 10.96 -29.14
CA LEU A 779 -16.27 11.30 -28.87
C LEU A 779 -16.40 12.73 -28.32
N VAL A 780 -15.52 13.12 -27.40
CA VAL A 780 -15.45 14.50 -26.86
C VAL A 780 -15.02 15.47 -27.96
N SER A 781 -14.05 15.08 -28.80
CA SER A 781 -13.60 15.91 -29.93
C SER A 781 -14.68 16.10 -31.01
N ALA A 782 -15.50 15.07 -31.28
CA ALA A 782 -16.67 15.19 -32.15
C ALA A 782 -17.72 16.10 -31.52
N TYR A 783 -18.02 15.87 -30.24
CA TYR A 783 -18.99 16.65 -29.49
C TYR A 783 -18.64 18.15 -29.46
N SER A 784 -17.38 18.51 -29.18
CA SER A 784 -16.97 19.92 -29.07
C SER A 784 -17.23 20.67 -30.38
N VAL A 785 -16.92 20.05 -31.52
CA VAL A 785 -17.14 20.66 -32.84
C VAL A 785 -18.62 20.72 -33.20
N LEU A 786 -19.36 19.62 -33.02
CA LEU A 786 -20.78 19.57 -33.40
C LEU A 786 -21.64 20.52 -32.55
N SER A 787 -21.40 20.57 -31.24
CA SER A 787 -22.14 21.46 -30.33
C SER A 787 -21.92 22.94 -30.68
N GLN A 788 -20.67 23.35 -30.97
CA GLN A 788 -20.38 24.71 -31.43
C GLN A 788 -21.06 25.07 -32.75
N ARG A 789 -21.07 24.16 -33.74
CA ARG A 789 -21.73 24.42 -35.03
C ARG A 789 -23.22 24.69 -34.87
N ILE A 790 -23.90 23.90 -34.03
CA ILE A 790 -25.32 24.09 -33.71
C ILE A 790 -25.54 25.42 -33.00
N LEU A 791 -24.69 25.76 -32.03
CA LEU A 791 -24.75 27.06 -31.32
C LEU A 791 -24.55 28.27 -32.25
N TRP A 792 -23.79 28.12 -33.34
CA TRP A 792 -23.62 29.15 -34.37
C TRP A 792 -24.71 29.15 -35.44
N GLY A 793 -25.82 28.45 -35.24
CA GLY A 793 -27.00 28.52 -36.11
C GLY A 793 -26.88 27.74 -37.43
N HIS A 794 -25.94 26.80 -37.52
CA HIS A 794 -25.93 25.85 -38.64
C HIS A 794 -27.12 24.88 -38.48
N SER A 795 -27.87 24.63 -39.55
CA SER A 795 -29.00 23.69 -39.53
C SER A 795 -28.53 22.28 -39.19
N GLU A 796 -29.37 21.49 -38.52
CA GLU A 796 -29.05 20.10 -38.15
C GLU A 796 -28.72 19.23 -39.37
N ASP A 797 -29.26 19.55 -40.56
CA ASP A 797 -28.99 18.89 -41.84
C ASP A 797 -27.76 19.41 -42.60
N SER A 798 -27.02 20.38 -42.06
CA SER A 798 -25.81 20.87 -42.71
C SER A 798 -24.73 19.79 -42.62
N GLY A 799 -24.43 19.15 -43.75
CA GLY A 799 -23.61 17.94 -43.86
C GLY A 799 -22.26 17.93 -43.11
N SER A 800 -21.57 16.77 -43.18
CA SER A 800 -20.37 16.49 -42.37
C SER A 800 -19.39 17.68 -42.29
N PRO A 801 -18.95 18.09 -41.08
CA PRO A 801 -18.09 19.27 -40.88
C PRO A 801 -16.78 19.19 -41.66
N LEU A 802 -16.29 17.98 -41.86
CA LEU A 802 -15.09 17.68 -42.61
C LEU A 802 -15.31 16.39 -43.39
N THR A 803 -14.71 16.29 -44.57
CA THR A 803 -14.57 15.04 -45.31
C THR A 803 -13.16 14.95 -45.84
N ILE A 804 -12.46 13.87 -45.51
CA ILE A 804 -11.14 13.56 -46.05
C ILE A 804 -11.22 12.31 -46.91
N ILE A 805 -10.23 12.12 -47.77
CA ILE A 805 -10.10 10.97 -48.66
C ILE A 805 -8.83 10.22 -48.27
N ASP A 806 -8.97 8.92 -48.04
CA ASP A 806 -7.85 8.03 -47.77
C ASP A 806 -7.16 7.54 -49.06
N LYS A 807 -5.86 7.29 -48.96
CA LYS A 807 -4.94 7.06 -50.09
C LYS A 807 -5.30 5.79 -50.88
N ASN A 808 -5.18 5.85 -52.21
CA ASN A 808 -5.41 4.83 -53.26
C ASN A 808 -6.82 4.67 -53.83
N SER A 809 -7.88 5.25 -53.27
CA SER A 809 -9.23 5.04 -53.82
C SER A 809 -9.53 5.86 -55.10
N PHE A 810 -8.75 6.91 -55.38
CA PHE A 810 -9.04 7.88 -56.46
C PHE A 810 -7.81 8.29 -57.31
N GLY A 811 -6.70 7.53 -57.27
CA GLY A 811 -5.56 7.77 -58.17
C GLY A 811 -4.65 8.96 -57.84
N TYR A 812 -4.83 9.65 -56.71
CA TYR A 812 -3.95 10.73 -56.27
C TYR A 812 -2.51 10.24 -55.98
N ARG A 813 -1.50 10.89 -56.59
CA ARG A 813 -0.07 10.62 -56.36
C ARG A 813 0.59 11.84 -55.72
N SER A 814 1.30 11.65 -54.61
CA SER A 814 2.14 12.68 -53.98
C SER A 814 3.48 12.07 -53.58
N THR A 815 4.56 12.78 -53.90
CA THR A 815 5.95 12.41 -53.58
C THR A 815 6.33 12.72 -52.13
N LYS A 816 5.57 13.61 -51.46
CA LYS A 816 5.80 14.00 -50.06
C LYS A 816 4.91 13.17 -49.11
N PRO A 817 5.39 12.89 -47.88
CA PRO A 817 4.60 12.20 -46.87
C PRO A 817 3.34 13.00 -46.52
N HIS A 818 2.19 12.33 -46.57
CA HIS A 818 0.86 12.88 -46.33
C HIS A 818 0.02 11.84 -45.58
N VAL A 819 -0.98 12.31 -44.83
CA VAL A 819 -1.89 11.49 -44.03
C VAL A 819 -3.25 11.24 -44.70
N GLY A 820 -3.54 11.94 -45.80
CA GLY A 820 -4.77 11.82 -46.58
C GLY A 820 -4.87 12.93 -47.63
N PHE A 821 -6.05 13.10 -48.22
CA PHE A 821 -6.38 14.19 -49.13
C PHE A 821 -7.65 14.90 -48.66
N PHE A 822 -7.78 16.19 -48.91
CA PHE A 822 -9.06 16.88 -48.77
C PHE A 822 -10.01 16.49 -49.92
N LYS A 823 -11.29 16.85 -49.81
CA LYS A 823 -12.32 16.55 -50.82
C LYS A 823 -12.00 17.12 -52.22
N ASP A 824 -11.23 18.19 -52.28
CA ASP A 824 -10.74 18.81 -53.51
C ASP A 824 -9.53 18.09 -54.14
N GLY A 825 -9.02 17.03 -53.49
CA GLY A 825 -7.88 16.25 -53.93
C GLY A 825 -6.52 16.82 -53.50
N THR A 826 -6.49 17.86 -52.66
CA THR A 826 -5.22 18.41 -52.14
C THR A 826 -4.62 17.48 -51.07
N PRO A 827 -3.31 17.18 -51.13
CA PRO A 827 -2.67 16.29 -50.15
C PRO A 827 -2.51 16.97 -48.79
N ILE A 828 -2.80 16.23 -47.72
CA ILE A 828 -2.67 16.68 -46.33
C ILE A 828 -1.29 16.25 -45.81
N PRO A 829 -0.29 17.14 -45.74
CA PRO A 829 1.07 16.78 -45.31
C PRO A 829 1.09 16.32 -43.84
N THR A 830 2.08 15.49 -43.48
CA THR A 830 2.26 15.05 -42.09
C THR A 830 2.54 16.21 -41.14
N PHE A 831 3.33 17.20 -41.58
CA PHE A 831 3.46 18.46 -40.87
C PHE A 831 2.48 19.48 -41.46
N PHE A 832 1.45 19.84 -40.70
CA PHE A 832 0.34 20.66 -41.14
C PHE A 832 0.12 21.85 -40.21
N ARG A 833 0.23 23.06 -40.77
CA ARG A 833 0.03 24.36 -40.08
C ARG A 833 0.78 24.46 -38.73
N GLY A 834 2.06 24.12 -38.72
CA GLY A 834 2.92 24.26 -37.53
C GLY A 834 2.84 23.10 -36.53
N GLY A 835 2.09 22.03 -36.82
CA GLY A 835 2.01 20.83 -35.98
C GLY A 835 2.19 19.53 -36.76
N SER A 836 2.58 18.46 -36.08
CA SER A 836 2.70 17.11 -36.66
C SER A 836 1.42 16.33 -36.46
N LEU A 837 0.75 15.94 -37.55
CA LEU A 837 -0.44 15.10 -37.52
C LEU A 837 -0.05 13.63 -37.23
N PRO A 838 -0.89 12.90 -36.47
CA PRO A 838 -0.72 11.47 -36.31
C PRO A 838 -0.96 10.74 -37.65
N GLY A 839 -0.25 9.63 -37.85
CA GLY A 839 -0.41 8.80 -39.03
C GLY A 839 -1.80 8.15 -39.12
N ASN A 840 -2.20 7.76 -40.34
CA ASN A 840 -3.39 6.94 -40.55
C ASN A 840 -3.05 5.46 -40.29
N ASP A 841 -3.90 4.77 -39.53
CA ASP A 841 -3.73 3.35 -39.19
C ASP A 841 -4.18 2.41 -40.33
N PHE A 842 -4.86 2.95 -41.34
CA PHE A 842 -5.46 2.20 -42.46
C PHE A 842 -5.19 2.90 -43.80
N LEU A 843 -5.34 2.15 -44.90
CA LEU A 843 -5.16 2.63 -46.28
C LEU A 843 -6.32 2.17 -47.16
N GLY A 844 -6.67 2.95 -48.19
CA GLY A 844 -7.64 2.57 -49.23
C GLY A 844 -9.11 2.62 -48.81
N ARG A 845 -9.47 3.42 -47.81
CA ARG A 845 -10.84 3.47 -47.24
C ARG A 845 -11.82 4.42 -47.95
N GLY A 846 -11.39 5.15 -48.97
CA GLY A 846 -12.25 6.06 -49.73
C GLY A 846 -12.60 7.34 -48.96
N PHE A 847 -13.85 7.79 -49.05
CA PHE A 847 -14.33 8.97 -48.34
C PHE A 847 -14.51 8.69 -46.85
N ILE A 848 -14.00 9.58 -46.02
CA ILE A 848 -14.10 9.53 -44.56
C ILE A 848 -14.81 10.80 -44.10
N ASP A 849 -16.07 10.64 -43.70
CA ASP A 849 -16.85 11.62 -42.96
C ASP A 849 -16.78 11.35 -41.45
N LEU A 850 -17.49 12.13 -40.62
CA LEU A 850 -17.44 11.98 -39.16
C LEU A 850 -17.90 10.60 -38.67
N VAL A 851 -18.97 10.05 -39.24
CA VAL A 851 -19.51 8.74 -38.84
C VAL A 851 -18.54 7.63 -39.22
N SER A 852 -18.01 7.66 -40.45
CA SER A 852 -16.99 6.71 -40.92
C SER A 852 -15.70 6.86 -40.12
N ALA A 853 -15.31 8.09 -39.73
CA ALA A 853 -14.15 8.35 -38.89
C ALA A 853 -14.30 7.77 -37.48
N LEU A 854 -15.51 7.80 -36.89
CA LEU A 854 -15.80 7.14 -35.62
C LEU A 854 -15.73 5.61 -35.75
N GLU A 855 -16.34 5.06 -36.81
CA GLU A 855 -16.36 3.63 -37.15
C GLU A 855 -14.93 3.05 -37.22
N MET A 856 -14.08 3.65 -38.05
CA MET A 856 -12.70 3.18 -38.26
C MET A 856 -11.69 3.80 -37.30
N SER A 857 -12.14 4.71 -36.41
CA SER A 857 -11.29 5.40 -35.44
C SER A 857 -10.15 6.21 -36.08
N SER A 858 -10.40 6.98 -37.14
CA SER A 858 -9.36 7.70 -37.91
C SER A 858 -8.65 8.80 -37.10
N ASN A 859 -7.37 8.63 -36.76
CA ASN A 859 -6.58 9.65 -36.06
C ASN A 859 -6.46 10.98 -36.81
N PRO A 860 -6.02 11.02 -38.09
CA PRO A 860 -5.81 12.29 -38.78
C PRO A 860 -7.11 13.08 -38.95
N PHE A 861 -8.26 12.40 -39.12
CA PHE A 861 -9.56 13.07 -39.20
C PHE A 861 -9.87 13.88 -37.95
N PHE A 862 -9.75 13.31 -36.74
CA PHE A 862 -10.08 14.02 -35.50
C PHE A 862 -9.08 15.15 -35.19
N SER A 863 -7.80 14.96 -35.48
CA SER A 863 -6.82 16.04 -35.35
C SER A 863 -7.12 17.22 -36.27
N LEU A 864 -7.57 16.96 -37.50
CA LEU A 864 -8.00 18.00 -38.44
C LEU A 864 -9.35 18.61 -38.05
N LEU A 865 -10.30 17.80 -37.61
CA LEU A 865 -11.62 18.25 -37.16
C LEU A 865 -11.47 19.30 -36.04
N VAL A 866 -10.69 18.97 -35.02
CA VAL A 866 -10.39 19.91 -33.92
C VAL A 866 -9.57 21.09 -34.42
N GLY A 867 -8.50 20.85 -35.18
CA GLY A 867 -7.60 21.92 -35.61
C GLY A 867 -8.25 22.96 -36.53
N GLU A 868 -9.18 22.54 -37.37
CA GLU A 868 -9.73 23.35 -38.46
C GLU A 868 -11.18 23.78 -38.24
N CYS A 869 -11.96 23.05 -37.42
CA CYS A 869 -13.38 23.33 -37.24
C CYS A 869 -13.74 23.92 -35.87
N LEU A 870 -12.85 23.88 -34.86
CA LEU A 870 -13.06 24.62 -33.60
C LEU A 870 -12.66 26.08 -33.75
N ALA A 871 -13.37 26.97 -33.05
CA ALA A 871 -13.01 28.38 -32.98
C ALA A 871 -11.73 28.60 -32.17
N ASP A 872 -11.68 28.05 -30.94
CA ASP A 872 -10.51 28.11 -30.08
C ASP A 872 -9.98 26.69 -29.80
N PRO A 873 -8.67 26.41 -29.99
CA PRO A 873 -8.06 25.16 -29.51
C PRO A 873 -8.31 24.83 -28.04
N GLU A 874 -8.47 25.82 -27.15
CA GLU A 874 -8.75 25.61 -25.73
C GLU A 874 -10.15 25.04 -25.47
N ASP A 875 -11.11 25.26 -26.39
CA ASP A 875 -12.46 24.73 -26.29
C ASP A 875 -12.48 23.18 -26.19
N LEU A 876 -11.45 22.51 -26.71
CA LEU A 876 -11.30 21.07 -26.55
C LEU A 876 -11.04 20.66 -25.09
N ALA A 877 -10.20 21.43 -24.38
CA ALA A 877 -9.92 21.22 -22.96
C ALA A 877 -11.16 21.56 -22.13
N ASP A 878 -11.86 22.64 -22.47
CA ASP A 878 -13.11 23.04 -21.81
C ASP A 878 -14.19 21.97 -21.98
N ALA A 879 -14.35 21.43 -23.20
CA ALA A 879 -15.26 20.32 -23.44
C ALA A 879 -14.91 19.08 -22.61
N ALA A 880 -13.62 18.74 -22.48
CA ALA A 880 -13.18 17.65 -21.62
C ALA A 880 -13.55 17.89 -20.15
N SER A 881 -13.35 19.11 -19.66
CA SER A 881 -13.72 19.52 -18.30
C SER A 881 -15.23 19.58 -18.05
N LEU A 882 -16.04 19.88 -19.07
CA LEU A 882 -17.50 19.79 -18.98
C LEU A 882 -17.97 18.37 -18.65
N PHE A 883 -17.33 17.34 -19.24
CA PHE A 883 -17.58 15.93 -18.95
C PHE A 883 -17.00 15.44 -17.62
N GLY A 884 -16.29 16.29 -16.88
CA GLY A 884 -15.69 15.97 -15.58
C GLY A 884 -14.26 15.42 -15.63
N PHE A 885 -13.57 15.51 -16.77
CA PHE A 885 -12.14 15.21 -16.83
C PHE A 885 -11.31 16.33 -16.17
N GLY A 886 -10.25 15.94 -15.46
CA GLY A 886 -9.39 16.87 -14.71
C GLY A 886 -9.89 17.25 -13.32
N GLU A 887 -11.07 16.76 -12.92
CA GLU A 887 -11.62 16.91 -11.57
C GLU A 887 -12.08 15.56 -11.00
N LYS A 888 -12.19 15.46 -9.67
CA LYS A 888 -12.77 14.27 -9.03
C LYS A 888 -14.24 14.10 -9.45
N THR A 889 -14.68 12.87 -9.66
CA THR A 889 -16.05 12.55 -10.03
C THR A 889 -17.03 12.86 -8.90
N GLY A 890 -16.57 12.72 -7.65
CA GLY A 890 -17.39 12.93 -6.45
C GLY A 890 -17.92 11.63 -5.83
N VAL A 891 -17.46 10.47 -6.30
CA VAL A 891 -17.78 9.17 -5.68
C VAL A 891 -17.43 9.12 -4.19
N GLY A 892 -16.45 9.92 -3.77
CA GLY A 892 -16.10 10.18 -2.37
C GLY A 892 -15.18 9.15 -1.74
N LEU A 893 -14.67 8.20 -2.54
CA LEU A 893 -13.70 7.22 -2.07
C LEU A 893 -12.32 7.86 -1.83
N PRO A 894 -11.63 7.52 -0.72
CA PRO A 894 -10.27 7.97 -0.49
C PRO A 894 -9.32 7.50 -1.59
N GLY A 895 -8.41 8.38 -2.01
CA GLY A 895 -7.43 8.08 -3.06
C GLY A 895 -7.95 8.27 -4.49
N GLU A 896 -9.17 8.80 -4.69
CA GLU A 896 -9.66 9.18 -6.03
C GLU A 896 -8.73 10.18 -6.72
N TYR A 897 -8.27 9.79 -7.91
CA TYR A 897 -7.39 10.61 -8.74
C TYR A 897 -8.22 11.49 -9.69
N ALA A 898 -7.90 12.78 -9.75
CA ALA A 898 -8.64 13.76 -10.57
C ALA A 898 -8.33 13.68 -12.08
N GLY A 899 -7.28 12.94 -12.47
CA GLY A 899 -6.77 12.98 -13.84
C GLY A 899 -6.12 14.34 -14.16
N ARG A 900 -5.90 14.60 -15.45
CA ARG A 900 -5.33 15.85 -15.95
C ARG A 900 -5.81 16.12 -17.37
N VAL A 901 -6.15 17.37 -17.66
CA VAL A 901 -6.46 17.87 -19.01
C VAL A 901 -5.30 18.77 -19.48
N PRO A 902 -4.98 18.79 -20.79
CA PRO A 902 -3.94 19.69 -21.32
C PRO A 902 -4.26 21.17 -21.13
N HIS A 903 -3.22 22.00 -20.96
CA HIS A 903 -3.33 23.46 -20.78
C HIS A 903 -2.53 24.27 -21.83
N ASP A 904 -1.86 23.60 -22.77
CA ASP A 904 -0.99 24.22 -23.76
C ASP A 904 -1.57 24.18 -25.19
N LEU A 905 -2.88 23.92 -25.32
CA LEU A 905 -3.51 23.63 -26.61
C LEU A 905 -3.56 24.84 -27.56
N ALA A 906 -3.66 26.07 -27.04
CA ALA A 906 -3.69 27.30 -27.83
C ALA A 906 -2.44 27.51 -28.70
N TYR A 907 -1.25 27.19 -28.16
CA TYR A 907 0.03 27.48 -28.81
C TYR A 907 0.83 26.24 -29.20
N ASN A 908 0.50 25.06 -28.67
CA ASN A 908 1.13 23.79 -29.05
C ASN A 908 0.25 23.01 -30.05
N ARG A 909 0.39 23.31 -31.35
CA ARG A 909 -0.41 22.68 -32.40
C ARG A 909 -0.24 21.16 -32.47
N SER A 910 0.97 20.64 -32.25
CA SER A 910 1.20 19.20 -32.17
C SER A 910 0.52 18.59 -30.94
N GLY A 911 0.56 19.30 -29.82
CA GLY A 911 -0.18 18.96 -28.60
C GLY A 911 -1.69 18.92 -28.83
N LEU A 912 -2.27 19.88 -29.55
CA LEU A 912 -3.67 19.90 -29.96
C LEU A 912 -4.05 18.68 -30.81
N TYR A 913 -3.27 18.37 -31.84
CA TYR A 913 -3.52 17.21 -32.69
C TYR A 913 -3.46 15.89 -31.93
N ALA A 914 -2.53 15.76 -30.97
CA ALA A 914 -2.43 14.61 -30.08
C ALA A 914 -3.57 14.56 -29.04
N ALA A 915 -3.96 15.70 -28.48
CA ALA A 915 -5.07 15.82 -27.53
C ALA A 915 -6.41 15.44 -28.18
N ALA A 916 -6.64 15.84 -29.44
CA ALA A 916 -7.84 15.49 -30.22
C ALA A 916 -8.07 13.97 -30.39
N ILE A 917 -7.03 13.16 -30.19
CA ILE A 917 -7.12 11.69 -30.22
C ILE A 917 -6.98 11.06 -28.82
N GLY A 918 -7.03 11.87 -27.76
CA GLY A 918 -6.95 11.44 -26.36
C GLY A 918 -5.54 11.10 -25.88
N GLN A 919 -4.50 11.66 -26.50
CA GLN A 919 -3.10 11.56 -26.08
C GLN A 919 -2.61 12.90 -25.52
N HIS A 920 -1.29 13.16 -25.57
CA HIS A 920 -0.63 14.30 -24.92
C HIS A 920 -0.66 14.19 -23.38
N THR A 921 -0.89 15.28 -22.66
CA THR A 921 -0.93 15.31 -21.20
C THR A 921 -2.30 14.90 -20.61
N LEU A 922 -3.23 14.45 -21.45
CA LEU A 922 -4.55 13.95 -21.04
C LEU A 922 -4.42 12.57 -20.36
N VAL A 923 -4.75 12.52 -19.07
CA VAL A 923 -4.87 11.27 -18.31
C VAL A 923 -6.19 11.27 -17.53
N VAL A 924 -6.93 10.17 -17.60
CA VAL A 924 -8.26 10.03 -17.01
C VAL A 924 -8.38 8.71 -16.27
N THR A 925 -9.31 8.65 -15.31
CA THR A 925 -9.67 7.39 -14.66
C THR A 925 -10.76 6.66 -15.46
N PRO A 926 -10.80 5.32 -15.39
CA PRO A 926 -11.90 4.56 -15.95
C PRO A 926 -13.29 4.98 -15.44
N LEU A 927 -13.42 5.37 -14.16
CA LEU A 927 -14.66 5.90 -13.61
C LEU A 927 -15.09 7.22 -14.27
N GLN A 928 -14.17 8.17 -14.48
CA GLN A 928 -14.46 9.41 -15.23
C GLN A 928 -14.94 9.11 -16.66
N THR A 929 -14.37 8.07 -17.29
CA THR A 929 -14.76 7.66 -18.64
C THR A 929 -16.19 7.11 -18.67
N ALA A 930 -16.60 6.36 -17.64
CA ALA A 930 -17.98 5.86 -17.51
C ALA A 930 -18.98 7.01 -17.31
N VAL A 931 -18.63 8.03 -16.50
CA VAL A 931 -19.44 9.25 -16.31
C VAL A 931 -19.62 10.01 -17.62
N MET A 932 -18.53 10.20 -18.37
CA MET A 932 -18.57 10.86 -19.69
C MET A 932 -19.52 10.12 -20.64
N LEU A 933 -19.40 8.80 -20.76
CA LEU A 933 -20.28 8.00 -21.63
C LEU A 933 -21.74 8.04 -21.19
N ALA A 934 -22.02 7.99 -19.89
CA ALA A 934 -23.38 8.10 -19.36
C ALA A 934 -24.03 9.42 -19.78
N SER A 935 -23.28 10.53 -19.68
CA SER A 935 -23.78 11.85 -20.06
C SER A 935 -24.07 12.00 -21.56
N LEU A 936 -23.44 11.19 -22.43
CA LEU A 936 -23.71 11.21 -23.87
C LEU A 936 -25.08 10.63 -24.23
N VAL A 937 -25.60 9.69 -23.44
CA VAL A 937 -26.84 8.96 -23.78
C VAL A 937 -28.04 9.31 -22.90
N ASN A 938 -27.83 10.03 -21.79
CA ASN A 938 -28.89 10.43 -20.86
C ASN A 938 -29.38 11.88 -21.05
N GLY A 939 -29.09 12.49 -22.21
CA GLY A 939 -29.47 13.88 -22.51
C GLY A 939 -28.54 14.93 -21.90
N GLY A 940 -27.26 14.61 -21.68
CA GLY A 940 -26.25 15.58 -21.23
C GLY A 940 -26.17 15.77 -19.71
N ILE A 941 -26.79 14.90 -18.91
CA ILE A 941 -26.75 15.03 -17.45
C ILE A 941 -25.49 14.35 -16.91
N VAL A 942 -24.65 15.11 -16.20
CA VAL A 942 -23.49 14.57 -15.49
C VAL A 942 -23.91 14.27 -14.06
N TYR A 943 -24.15 12.99 -13.77
CA TYR A 943 -24.40 12.51 -12.41
C TYR A 943 -23.10 12.33 -11.63
N VAL A 944 -23.16 12.56 -10.32
CA VAL A 944 -22.11 12.11 -9.40
C VAL A 944 -22.24 10.59 -9.26
N PRO A 945 -21.17 9.79 -9.51
CA PRO A 945 -21.22 8.35 -9.33
C PRO A 945 -21.63 7.98 -7.90
N LYS A 946 -22.68 7.18 -7.78
CA LYS A 946 -23.33 6.86 -6.51
C LYS A 946 -23.06 5.41 -6.13
N LEU A 947 -22.28 5.22 -5.06
CA LEU A 947 -22.07 3.90 -4.44
C LEU A 947 -23.13 3.58 -3.38
N LEU A 948 -23.65 4.59 -2.67
CA LEU A 948 -24.65 4.41 -1.62
C LEU A 948 -26.05 4.50 -2.22
N LEU A 949 -26.80 3.40 -2.22
CA LEU A 949 -28.19 3.39 -2.67
C LEU A 949 -29.08 4.13 -1.66
N GLY A 950 -28.88 3.81 -0.38
CA GLY A 950 -29.60 4.42 0.73
C GLY A 950 -29.15 3.86 2.07
N GLU A 951 -29.82 4.35 3.11
CA GLU A 951 -29.51 4.09 4.51
C GLU A 951 -30.70 3.41 5.18
N TRP A 952 -30.46 2.55 6.14
CA TRP A 952 -31.52 1.91 6.92
C TRP A 952 -31.68 2.61 8.26
N GLU A 953 -32.87 3.17 8.50
CA GLU A 953 -33.31 3.69 9.79
C GLU A 953 -34.24 2.67 10.44
N GLY A 954 -33.68 1.83 11.31
CA GLY A 954 -34.40 0.66 11.83
C GLY A 954 -34.75 -0.32 10.70
N GLU A 955 -36.05 -0.55 10.49
CA GLU A 955 -36.56 -1.38 9.39
C GLU A 955 -36.94 -0.57 8.14
N THR A 956 -36.88 0.77 8.21
CA THR A 956 -37.24 1.63 7.08
C THR A 956 -36.02 1.95 6.23
N PHE A 957 -36.17 1.82 4.90
CA PHE A 957 -35.12 2.13 3.95
C PHE A 957 -35.26 3.56 3.41
N CYS A 958 -34.28 4.40 3.70
CA CYS A 958 -34.19 5.77 3.24
C CYS A 958 -33.36 5.82 1.95
N PHE A 959 -34.05 5.78 0.81
CA PHE A 959 -33.42 5.91 -0.50
C PHE A 959 -32.81 7.31 -0.69
N GLN A 960 -31.58 7.35 -1.21
CA GLN A 960 -30.95 8.62 -1.59
C GLN A 960 -31.21 8.92 -3.07
N PRO A 961 -31.76 10.09 -3.42
CA PRO A 961 -31.96 10.44 -4.82
C PRO A 961 -30.62 10.64 -5.55
N PRO A 962 -30.60 10.49 -6.89
CA PRO A 962 -29.40 10.74 -7.70
C PRO A 962 -28.99 12.21 -7.62
N ILE A 963 -27.68 12.46 -7.52
CA ILE A 963 -27.13 13.82 -7.43
C ILE A 963 -26.65 14.26 -8.81
N LYS A 964 -27.33 15.25 -9.37
CA LYS A 964 -26.94 15.90 -10.62
C LYS A 964 -25.84 16.93 -10.35
N LYS A 965 -24.66 16.74 -10.94
CA LYS A 965 -23.52 17.66 -10.81
C LYS A 965 -23.68 18.87 -11.73
N ARG A 966 -24.01 18.63 -13.00
CA ARG A 966 -24.26 19.66 -14.02
C ARG A 966 -25.02 19.08 -15.21
N THR A 967 -25.49 19.96 -16.10
CA THR A 967 -26.00 19.59 -17.43
C THR A 967 -25.12 20.20 -18.48
N ILE A 968 -24.82 19.39 -19.50
CA ILE A 968 -24.10 19.74 -20.70
C ILE A 968 -25.14 19.94 -21.82
N PHE A 969 -24.89 20.90 -22.70
CA PHE A 969 -25.72 21.09 -23.89
C PHE A 969 -25.55 19.90 -24.85
N MET A 970 -26.54 19.02 -24.93
CA MET A 970 -26.47 17.76 -25.67
C MET A 970 -27.65 17.63 -26.65
N PRO A 971 -27.57 18.21 -27.86
CA PRO A 971 -28.64 18.11 -28.85
C PRO A 971 -28.85 16.67 -29.35
N ASP A 972 -30.10 16.31 -29.65
CA ASP A 972 -30.45 14.95 -30.12
C ASP A 972 -29.71 14.59 -31.42
N SER A 973 -29.54 15.55 -32.34
CA SER A 973 -28.77 15.36 -33.58
C SER A 973 -27.30 14.99 -33.34
N VAL A 974 -26.68 15.53 -32.29
CA VAL A 974 -25.32 15.16 -31.86
C VAL A 974 -25.31 13.74 -31.30
N VAL A 975 -26.27 13.43 -30.41
CA VAL A 975 -26.39 12.11 -29.79
C VAL A 975 -26.57 11.02 -30.85
N GLU A 976 -27.47 11.22 -31.81
CA GLU A 976 -27.75 10.23 -32.87
C GLU A 976 -26.56 10.05 -33.82
N THR A 977 -25.82 11.12 -34.11
CA THR A 977 -24.57 11.02 -34.89
C THR A 977 -23.52 10.18 -34.15
N LEU A 978 -23.33 10.41 -32.86
CA LEU A 978 -22.39 9.65 -32.02
C LEU A 978 -22.84 8.18 -31.87
N LYS A 979 -24.13 7.93 -31.60
CA LYS A 979 -24.71 6.58 -31.53
C LYS A 979 -24.50 5.81 -32.82
N THR A 980 -24.75 6.44 -33.97
CA THR A 980 -24.54 5.84 -35.29
C THR A 980 -23.07 5.47 -35.50
N GLY A 981 -22.14 6.38 -35.19
CA GLY A 981 -20.70 6.10 -35.25
C GLY A 981 -20.29 4.93 -34.34
N MET A 982 -20.76 4.92 -33.09
CA MET A 982 -20.47 3.85 -32.11
C MET A 982 -21.14 2.52 -32.46
N ARG A 983 -22.30 2.53 -33.14
CA ARG A 983 -22.96 1.33 -33.67
C ARG A 983 -22.13 0.75 -34.81
N ASN A 984 -21.62 1.60 -35.70
CA ASN A 984 -20.79 1.18 -36.83
C ASN A 984 -19.42 0.63 -36.42
N VAL A 985 -18.90 1.00 -35.25
CA VAL A 985 -17.71 0.34 -34.67
C VAL A 985 -17.89 -1.18 -34.56
N ILE A 986 -19.12 -1.64 -34.29
CA ILE A 986 -19.47 -3.06 -34.20
C ILE A 986 -19.97 -3.57 -35.55
N TRP A 987 -20.91 -2.85 -36.20
CA TRP A 987 -21.66 -3.34 -37.37
C TRP A 987 -21.10 -2.92 -38.73
N GLY A 988 -20.37 -1.83 -38.78
CA GLY A 988 -19.85 -1.22 -40.01
C GLY A 988 -18.82 -2.09 -40.74
N GLN A 989 -18.64 -1.80 -42.03
CA GLN A 989 -17.73 -2.56 -42.89
C GLN A 989 -16.29 -2.54 -42.38
N TYR A 990 -15.87 -1.42 -41.79
CA TYR A 990 -14.52 -1.15 -41.30
C TYR A 990 -14.47 -0.96 -39.77
N GLY A 991 -15.54 -1.33 -39.05
CA GLY A 991 -15.64 -1.21 -37.60
C GLY A 991 -14.52 -1.91 -36.83
N THR A 992 -13.92 -1.21 -35.87
CA THR A 992 -12.77 -1.73 -35.09
C THR A 992 -13.12 -2.88 -34.15
N ALA A 993 -14.39 -3.04 -33.77
CA ALA A 993 -14.90 -4.13 -32.92
C ALA A 993 -15.70 -5.18 -33.70
N ARG A 994 -15.69 -5.15 -35.04
CA ARG A 994 -16.48 -6.06 -35.91
C ARG A 994 -16.30 -7.55 -35.59
N ALA A 995 -15.14 -7.95 -35.10
CA ALA A 995 -14.82 -9.35 -34.76
C ALA A 995 -15.71 -9.94 -33.63
N ILE A 996 -16.42 -9.11 -32.85
CA ILE A 996 -17.34 -9.62 -31.82
C ILE A 996 -18.65 -10.16 -32.40
N GLN A 997 -18.98 -9.82 -33.66
CA GLN A 997 -20.21 -10.31 -34.32
C GLN A 997 -20.28 -11.84 -34.41
N SER A 998 -19.14 -12.51 -34.52
CA SER A 998 -19.08 -13.98 -34.55
C SER A 998 -19.08 -14.63 -33.17
N GLN A 999 -18.94 -13.83 -32.09
CA GLN A 999 -18.80 -14.33 -30.72
C GLN A 999 -20.10 -14.26 -29.92
N PHE A 1000 -21.02 -13.37 -30.31
CA PHE A 1000 -22.26 -13.11 -29.57
C PHE A 1000 -23.49 -13.12 -30.50
N PRO A 1001 -24.69 -13.44 -29.98
CA PRO A 1001 -25.92 -13.40 -30.76
C PRO A 1001 -26.22 -12.00 -31.31
N PRO A 1002 -26.70 -11.88 -32.57
CA PRO A 1002 -27.08 -10.61 -33.16
C PRO A 1002 -28.11 -9.82 -32.33
N GLN A 1003 -29.07 -10.52 -31.69
CA GLN A 1003 -30.11 -9.88 -30.88
C GLN A 1003 -29.56 -9.15 -29.64
N LEU A 1004 -28.44 -9.64 -29.09
CA LEU A 1004 -27.73 -8.96 -28.01
C LEU A 1004 -26.95 -7.76 -28.57
N LEU A 1005 -26.17 -7.98 -29.63
CA LEU A 1005 -25.30 -6.94 -30.22
C LEU A 1005 -26.06 -5.79 -30.89
N GLN A 1006 -27.31 -5.99 -31.31
CA GLN A 1006 -28.16 -4.92 -31.83
C GLN A 1006 -28.50 -3.86 -30.77
N ARG A 1007 -28.42 -4.23 -29.49
CA ARG A 1007 -28.71 -3.35 -28.34
C ARG A 1007 -27.45 -2.83 -27.67
N VAL A 1008 -26.30 -2.95 -28.34
CA VAL A 1008 -24.99 -2.52 -27.83
C VAL A 1008 -24.32 -1.60 -28.84
N ILE A 1009 -23.81 -0.47 -28.36
CA ILE A 1009 -22.90 0.40 -29.11
C ILE A 1009 -21.60 0.55 -28.33
N GLY A 1010 -20.51 0.90 -29.01
CA GLY A 1010 -19.26 1.11 -28.29
C GLY A 1010 -18.15 1.77 -29.08
N LYS A 1011 -17.03 2.01 -28.40
CA LYS A 1011 -15.82 2.60 -28.97
C LYS A 1011 -14.59 1.92 -28.41
N THR A 1012 -13.73 1.43 -29.31
CA THR A 1012 -12.41 0.91 -28.95
C THR A 1012 -11.41 2.03 -28.72
N SER A 1013 -10.49 1.84 -27.77
CA SER A 1013 -9.28 2.65 -27.65
C SER A 1013 -8.03 1.80 -27.54
N THR A 1014 -6.95 2.34 -28.11
CA THR A 1014 -5.58 1.89 -27.89
C THR A 1014 -4.78 3.15 -27.59
N ALA A 1015 -4.35 3.31 -26.35
CA ALA A 1015 -3.58 4.47 -25.91
C ALA A 1015 -2.12 4.07 -25.79
N GLU A 1016 -1.23 4.89 -26.34
CA GLU A 1016 0.19 4.57 -26.36
C GLU A 1016 0.90 5.21 -25.17
N SER A 1017 1.75 4.43 -24.50
CA SER A 1017 2.53 4.88 -23.34
C SER A 1017 3.99 4.50 -23.54
N ILE A 1018 4.89 5.46 -23.34
CA ILE A 1018 6.33 5.18 -23.32
C ILE A 1018 6.65 4.70 -21.91
N MET A 1019 7.04 3.45 -21.79
CA MET A 1019 7.33 2.82 -20.51
C MET A 1019 8.75 2.31 -20.51
N ARG A 1020 9.39 2.42 -19.34
CA ARG A 1020 10.64 1.73 -19.09
C ARG A 1020 10.34 0.33 -18.59
N VAL A 1021 10.65 -0.67 -19.40
CA VAL A 1021 10.34 -2.09 -19.18
C VAL A 1021 11.50 -2.86 -18.54
N GLY A 1022 12.71 -2.33 -18.63
CA GLY A 1022 13.91 -2.95 -18.08
C GLY A 1022 15.07 -1.95 -17.91
N LEU A 1023 16.22 -2.49 -17.53
CA LEU A 1023 17.44 -1.70 -17.28
C LEU A 1023 18.29 -1.49 -18.53
N ASP A 1024 18.11 -2.31 -19.54
CA ASP A 1024 18.81 -2.26 -20.83
C ASP A 1024 18.73 -0.86 -21.48
N ARG A 1025 19.82 -0.38 -22.10
CA ARG A 1025 19.84 0.95 -22.74
C ARG A 1025 19.10 0.94 -24.07
N GLU A 1026 19.28 -0.11 -24.86
CA GLU A 1026 18.74 -0.23 -26.21
C GLU A 1026 17.23 -0.53 -26.17
N TYR A 1027 16.85 -1.47 -25.30
CA TYR A 1027 15.48 -1.97 -25.22
C TYR A 1027 14.72 -1.55 -23.98
N GLY A 1028 15.36 -0.87 -23.02
CA GLY A 1028 14.71 -0.56 -21.75
C GLY A 1028 13.53 0.39 -21.90
N THR A 1029 13.51 1.28 -22.88
CA THR A 1029 12.37 2.18 -23.12
C THR A 1029 11.57 1.73 -24.34
N MET A 1030 10.32 1.32 -24.10
CA MET A 1030 9.47 0.78 -25.13
C MET A 1030 8.09 1.44 -25.16
N LYS A 1031 7.55 1.52 -26.38
CA LYS A 1031 6.19 1.99 -26.62
C LYS A 1031 5.20 0.85 -26.37
N MET A 1032 4.53 0.92 -25.23
CA MET A 1032 3.46 0.04 -24.79
C MET A 1032 2.10 0.63 -25.08
N LYS A 1033 1.07 -0.21 -24.92
CA LYS A 1033 -0.29 0.13 -25.20
C LYS A 1033 -1.17 -0.23 -24.02
N ASP A 1034 -2.06 0.68 -23.70
CA ASP A 1034 -3.19 0.45 -22.82
C ASP A 1034 -4.44 0.34 -23.66
N VAL A 1035 -5.26 -0.64 -23.34
CA VAL A 1035 -6.42 -1.03 -24.14
C VAL A 1035 -7.69 -0.66 -23.39
N TRP A 1036 -8.64 -0.07 -24.13
CA TRP A 1036 -9.94 0.25 -23.58
C TRP A 1036 -11.06 -0.17 -24.50
N PHE A 1037 -12.21 -0.47 -23.91
CA PHE A 1037 -13.47 -0.49 -24.61
C PHE A 1037 -14.56 0.16 -23.77
N ALA A 1038 -15.23 1.12 -24.39
CA ALA A 1038 -16.39 1.81 -23.86
C ALA A 1038 -17.63 1.25 -24.54
N ALA A 1039 -18.60 0.76 -23.77
CA ALA A 1039 -19.83 0.18 -24.29
C ALA A 1039 -21.05 0.75 -23.57
N ILE A 1040 -22.17 0.79 -24.29
CA ILE A 1040 -23.48 1.16 -23.75
C ILE A 1040 -24.48 0.10 -24.17
N GLY A 1041 -25.20 -0.44 -23.19
CA GLY A 1041 -26.29 -1.40 -23.39
C GLY A 1041 -27.65 -0.71 -23.31
N PHE A 1042 -28.60 -1.18 -24.12
CA PHE A 1042 -29.95 -0.64 -24.22
C PHE A 1042 -31.00 -1.73 -23.96
N ALA A 1043 -32.17 -1.33 -23.46
CA ALA A 1043 -33.29 -2.24 -23.29
C ALA A 1043 -33.87 -2.68 -24.65
N ASP A 1044 -33.87 -1.77 -25.62
CA ASP A 1044 -34.52 -1.86 -26.92
C ASP A 1044 -33.52 -1.79 -28.09
N GLN A 1045 -33.96 -2.24 -29.28
CA GLN A 1045 -33.15 -2.22 -30.50
C GLN A 1045 -33.06 -0.84 -31.16
N ASP A 1046 -33.96 0.07 -30.79
CA ASP A 1046 -33.99 1.45 -31.27
C ASP A 1046 -33.02 2.36 -30.50
N LEU A 1047 -32.29 1.80 -29.51
CA LEU A 1047 -31.28 2.49 -28.71
C LEU A 1047 -31.85 3.72 -27.99
N SER A 1048 -33.10 3.62 -27.52
CA SER A 1048 -33.82 4.71 -26.86
C SER A 1048 -33.64 4.70 -25.34
N ILE A 1049 -33.61 3.52 -24.71
CA ILE A 1049 -33.54 3.39 -23.25
C ILE A 1049 -32.20 2.78 -22.84
N PRO A 1050 -31.20 3.61 -22.47
CA PRO A 1050 -29.91 3.10 -22.02
C PRO A 1050 -30.04 2.48 -20.62
N THR A 1051 -29.53 1.27 -20.43
CA THR A 1051 -29.67 0.50 -19.18
C THR A 1051 -28.36 0.41 -18.40
N ILE A 1052 -27.22 0.45 -19.09
CA ILE A 1052 -25.90 0.28 -18.48
C ILE A 1052 -24.82 0.86 -19.38
N VAL A 1053 -23.83 1.50 -18.76
CA VAL A 1053 -22.55 1.89 -19.36
C VAL A 1053 -21.48 0.97 -18.80
N VAL A 1054 -20.68 0.37 -19.67
CA VAL A 1054 -19.56 -0.48 -19.28
C VAL A 1054 -18.25 0.06 -19.85
N VAL A 1055 -17.28 0.32 -19.00
CA VAL A 1055 -15.91 0.68 -19.38
C VAL A 1055 -14.97 -0.43 -18.94
N VAL A 1056 -14.23 -0.98 -19.88
CA VAL A 1056 -13.17 -1.96 -19.64
C VAL A 1056 -11.83 -1.29 -19.94
N TYR A 1057 -10.93 -1.30 -18.95
CA TYR A 1057 -9.56 -0.83 -19.04
C TYR A 1057 -8.61 -2.00 -18.77
N LEU A 1058 -7.71 -2.26 -19.70
CA LEU A 1058 -6.69 -3.30 -19.60
C LEU A 1058 -5.33 -2.65 -19.79
N ARG A 1059 -4.53 -2.64 -18.72
CA ARG A 1059 -3.18 -2.09 -18.74
C ARG A 1059 -2.26 -3.04 -19.51
N LEU A 1060 -1.34 -2.49 -20.30
CA LEU A 1060 -0.40 -3.28 -21.11
C LEU A 1060 -1.08 -4.27 -22.08
N GLY A 1061 -2.24 -3.90 -22.63
CA GLY A 1061 -2.96 -4.67 -23.63
C GLY A 1061 -2.43 -4.47 -25.07
N GLU A 1062 -2.94 -5.25 -26.02
CA GLU A 1062 -2.54 -5.13 -27.43
C GLU A 1062 -3.55 -4.39 -28.31
N PHE A 1063 -4.80 -4.87 -28.33
CA PHE A 1063 -5.83 -4.36 -29.22
C PHE A 1063 -7.12 -4.01 -28.47
N GLY A 1064 -7.69 -2.84 -28.80
CA GLY A 1064 -9.03 -2.42 -28.36
C GLY A 1064 -10.12 -3.50 -28.39
N ARG A 1065 -10.06 -4.40 -29.38
CA ARG A 1065 -11.01 -5.50 -29.57
C ARG A 1065 -10.94 -6.60 -28.50
N ASP A 1066 -9.85 -6.69 -27.73
CA ASP A 1066 -9.72 -7.70 -26.67
C ASP A 1066 -10.59 -7.34 -25.45
N ALA A 1067 -10.82 -6.05 -25.20
CA ALA A 1067 -11.71 -5.56 -24.14
C ALA A 1067 -13.20 -5.60 -24.52
N ALA A 1068 -13.52 -5.60 -25.82
CA ALA A 1068 -14.91 -5.53 -26.30
C ALA A 1068 -15.78 -6.72 -25.87
N PRO A 1069 -15.34 -8.00 -25.98
CA PRO A 1069 -16.11 -9.14 -25.48
C PRO A 1069 -16.42 -9.07 -23.98
N MET A 1070 -15.51 -8.51 -23.18
CA MET A 1070 -15.71 -8.39 -21.73
C MET A 1070 -16.85 -7.43 -21.42
N ALA A 1071 -16.92 -6.29 -22.12
CA ALA A 1071 -18.01 -5.34 -21.94
C ALA A 1071 -19.37 -5.91 -22.36
N VAL A 1072 -19.43 -6.64 -23.48
CA VAL A 1072 -20.67 -7.30 -23.95
C VAL A 1072 -21.12 -8.37 -22.95
N LYS A 1073 -20.18 -9.18 -22.42
CA LYS A 1073 -20.45 -10.17 -21.36
C LYS A 1073 -21.04 -9.51 -20.10
N MET A 1074 -20.51 -8.35 -19.70
CA MET A 1074 -21.04 -7.58 -18.56
C MET A 1074 -22.47 -7.10 -18.80
N ILE A 1075 -22.77 -6.58 -19.99
CA ILE A 1075 -24.11 -6.14 -20.38
C ILE A 1075 -25.09 -7.32 -20.35
N ASP A 1076 -24.74 -8.45 -20.96
CA ASP A 1076 -25.56 -9.69 -20.94
C ASP A 1076 -25.79 -10.20 -19.51
N MET A 1077 -24.75 -10.17 -18.67
CA MET A 1077 -24.88 -10.58 -17.27
C MET A 1077 -25.82 -9.67 -16.49
N TRP A 1078 -25.75 -8.36 -16.71
CA TRP A 1078 -26.66 -7.40 -16.07
C TRP A 1078 -28.11 -7.65 -16.45
N GLU A 1079 -28.40 -7.88 -17.73
CA GLU A 1079 -29.76 -8.22 -18.18
C GLU A 1079 -30.30 -9.49 -17.52
N LYS A 1080 -29.45 -10.50 -17.31
CA LYS A 1080 -29.83 -11.73 -16.59
C LYS A 1080 -30.15 -11.45 -15.13
N ILE A 1081 -29.35 -10.61 -14.47
CA ILE A 1081 -29.60 -10.20 -13.08
C ILE A 1081 -30.93 -9.44 -12.97
N GLN A 1082 -31.19 -8.47 -13.85
CA GLN A 1082 -32.45 -7.73 -13.88
C GLN A 1082 -33.67 -8.65 -14.14
N LYS A 1083 -33.54 -9.64 -15.03
CA LYS A 1083 -34.61 -10.62 -15.27
C LYS A 1083 -34.89 -11.50 -14.04
N LYS A 1084 -33.85 -11.93 -13.31
CA LYS A 1084 -34.00 -12.68 -12.06
C LYS A 1084 -34.70 -11.83 -10.99
N GLU A 1085 -34.34 -10.55 -10.87
CA GLU A 1085 -34.96 -9.61 -9.93
C GLU A 1085 -36.45 -9.41 -10.21
N ASN A 1086 -36.81 -9.12 -11.47
CA ASN A 1086 -38.21 -8.97 -11.88
C ASN A 1086 -39.04 -10.24 -11.70
N PHE A 1087 -38.41 -11.42 -11.67
CA PHE A 1087 -39.07 -12.69 -11.36
C PHE A 1087 -39.25 -12.91 -9.85
N LEU A 1088 -38.36 -12.40 -9.00
CA LEU A 1088 -38.47 -12.50 -7.53
C LEU A 1088 -39.42 -11.45 -6.93
N GLN A 1089 -39.65 -10.33 -7.62
CA GLN A 1089 -40.61 -9.30 -7.23
C GLN A 1089 -42.05 -9.58 -7.71
N ARG A 1090 -42.22 -10.53 -8.64
CA ARG A 1090 -43.52 -11.06 -9.10
C ARG A 1090 -43.86 -12.31 -8.31
#